data_AF-A0A8J8FEC1-F1
#
_entry.id   AF-A0A8J8FEC1-F1
#
_cell.length_a   1.000
_cell.length_b   1.000
_cell.length_c   1.000
_cell.angle_alpha   90.00
_cell.angle_beta   90.00
_cell.angle_gamma   90.00
#
_symmetry.space_group_name_H-M   'P 1'
#
loop_
_entity.id
_entity.type
_entity.pdbx_description
1 polymer ?
#
loop_
_entity_poly.entity_id
_entity_poly.type
_entity_poly.pdbx_seq_one_letter_code
_entity_poly.pdbx_strand_id
1 'polypeptide(L)'
;MKKTFFPFLFLIICVSANSQTLTYYDAKALKEISDQNGGRFKLSAETRQILVKYYGELTDLQITAAVGNTPFLKDYFRGPGAQAIPPSFDLTSLIKKASDLNVTNFADGLAKFLVERSKEELNIAFFRKLQEFLKKYPETKILFPSTVSIINNIAAYNYAAMLPALRASFQKDLIIISSSLLNLREAINYEGYSSDATIKARADSICDFLNNKLAGRSISGAIITTNEIIKGNNAAEVIAKLATDRICSQDDVFSNSIQFVDLISQSLRSNDEGRVWITKQQVADLVTNETTLKLYLGLLYASDQKNPHHISFTFTSGNSIDLKTILTDLSNTWNTNGAQFKETFNNLAISASEVSDNAKNIIAVKKDSEPSSILTYANYASSISNFLKLALQLLPRNNKIDPSLSNITADIQKFVSIIDAATDACYDIKSQNYGALILHTSLILAEIPNIPTDVKDGYVKYGTFMASIVEAKNSDEVKAAIEAAVLPVGSSSIKRETNMNISLNAFIGPFAGSEYLPTLKENQWAFSYGITAPVGLAFSWGNGGKFNKNHPTGVRSNGKEVGGKSSTIFISLIDVGSLVSFRAGDDSSKVLSEVKLSNIISPGLYYYLGFGKCPISLGFGAQLGPQLREVTATDININKNLYVRFGMNLVVDIPFFNFYTKSK
;
A
#
# COMPACT_ATOMS: atom_id res chain seq x y z
N MET A 1 -35.99 -4.41 -31.27
CA MET A 1 -35.43 -5.12 -32.49
C MET A 1 -34.00 -5.60 -32.21
N LYS A 2 -33.95 -6.76 -31.49
CA LYS A 2 -33.39 -8.11 -31.64
C LYS A 2 -31.91 -8.13 -31.23
N LYS A 3 -31.69 -8.56 -29.94
CA LYS A 3 -30.97 -9.59 -29.16
C LYS A 3 -30.20 -10.55 -30.07
N THR A 4 -28.80 -10.40 -30.08
CA THR A 4 -28.05 -11.65 -30.32
C THR A 4 -26.89 -11.75 -29.32
N PHE A 5 -27.09 -12.49 -28.22
CA PHE A 5 -26.48 -13.36 -27.21
C PHE A 5 -25.71 -14.51 -27.86
N PHE A 6 -24.39 -14.42 -28.00
CA PHE A 6 -23.37 -15.47 -28.24
C PHE A 6 -23.00 -16.15 -26.92
N PRO A 7 -23.32 -17.49 -26.63
CA PRO A 7 -22.90 -18.25 -25.44
C PRO A 7 -21.49 -18.85 -25.62
N PHE A 8 -20.47 -18.36 -24.88
CA PHE A 8 -19.14 -18.93 -24.51
C PHE A 8 -19.32 -20.16 -23.61
N LEU A 9 -19.40 -21.38 -24.14
CA LEU A 9 -18.97 -22.79 -23.96
C LEU A 9 -17.69 -22.87 -23.11
N PHE A 10 -17.80 -22.99 -21.73
CA PHE A 10 -16.89 -23.46 -20.65
C PHE A 10 -16.57 -24.95 -20.84
N LEU A 11 -15.54 -25.30 -21.61
CA LEU A 11 -14.71 -26.53 -21.57
C LEU A 11 -14.07 -26.70 -20.20
N ILE A 12 -14.75 -27.38 -19.21
CA ILE A 12 -14.42 -28.12 -17.98
C ILE A 12 -13.31 -29.14 -18.28
N ILE A 13 -12.04 -28.74 -18.29
CA ILE A 13 -10.89 -29.65 -18.07
C ILE A 13 -10.93 -30.16 -16.62
N CYS A 14 -11.59 -31.38 -16.37
CA CYS A 14 -11.49 -32.51 -15.43
C CYS A 14 -10.07 -32.66 -14.87
N VAL A 15 -9.68 -31.79 -13.86
CA VAL A 15 -8.59 -32.16 -12.91
C VAL A 15 -9.13 -33.17 -11.89
N SER A 16 -9.09 -34.52 -12.14
CA SER A 16 -9.08 -35.71 -11.26
C SER A 16 -9.11 -35.31 -9.77
N ALA A 17 -10.27 -35.01 -9.14
CA ALA A 17 -10.86 -35.16 -7.80
C ALA A 17 -10.06 -36.13 -6.92
N ASN A 18 -8.80 -35.78 -6.52
CA ASN A 18 -8.26 -36.39 -5.28
C ASN A 18 -9.15 -36.11 -4.08
N SER A 19 -10.23 -36.88 -3.79
CA SER A 19 -11.04 -37.00 -2.55
C SER A 19 -10.39 -36.24 -1.39
N GLN A 20 -10.57 -34.94 -1.22
CA GLN A 20 -10.25 -34.01 -0.12
C GLN A 20 -10.33 -34.70 1.25
N THR A 21 -9.10 -35.10 1.87
CA THR A 21 -8.98 -35.78 3.18
C THR A 21 -9.22 -34.76 4.31
N LEU A 22 -10.35 -34.86 5.16
CA LEU A 22 -10.69 -34.02 6.33
C LEU A 22 -10.10 -34.63 7.61
N THR A 23 -8.75 -34.41 7.77
CA THR A 23 -7.87 -35.11 8.74
C THR A 23 -8.39 -34.92 10.16
N TYR A 24 -8.86 -33.66 10.63
CA TYR A 24 -9.43 -33.46 11.99
C TYR A 24 -10.65 -34.37 12.21
N TYR A 25 -11.64 -34.39 11.25
CA TYR A 25 -12.89 -35.16 11.43
C TYR A 25 -12.59 -36.67 11.38
N ASP A 26 -11.50 -36.87 10.55
CA ASP A 26 -11.13 -38.30 10.47
C ASP A 26 -10.49 -38.76 11.78
N ALA A 27 -9.69 -37.86 12.44
CA ALA A 27 -9.08 -38.18 13.75
C ALA A 27 -10.16 -38.30 14.83
N LYS A 28 -11.18 -37.35 14.94
CA LYS A 28 -12.30 -37.43 15.90
C LYS A 28 -13.12 -38.71 15.70
N ALA A 29 -13.39 -38.99 14.39
CA ALA A 29 -14.18 -40.20 14.06
C ALA A 29 -13.43 -41.46 14.54
N LEU A 30 -12.00 -41.45 14.36
CA LEU A 30 -11.20 -42.62 14.82
C LEU A 30 -11.19 -42.69 16.36
N LYS A 31 -11.17 -41.52 17.08
CA LYS A 31 -11.24 -41.49 18.56
C LYS A 31 -12.61 -41.98 19.06
N GLU A 32 -13.74 -41.45 18.49
CA GLU A 32 -15.09 -41.92 18.87
C GLU A 32 -15.24 -43.43 18.68
N ILE A 33 -14.60 -43.92 17.58
CA ILE A 33 -14.66 -45.38 17.30
C ILE A 33 -13.76 -46.11 18.31
N SER A 34 -12.59 -45.48 18.67
CA SER A 34 -11.69 -46.07 19.69
C SER A 34 -12.34 -46.06 21.07
N ASP A 35 -13.07 -44.97 21.57
CA ASP A 35 -13.74 -44.84 22.89
C ASP A 35 -14.89 -45.83 23.03
N GLN A 36 -15.46 -46.23 21.95
CA GLN A 36 -16.61 -47.18 21.97
C GLN A 36 -16.11 -48.62 21.95
N ASN A 37 -14.66 -48.79 21.89
CA ASN A 37 -14.10 -50.16 21.81
C ASN A 37 -12.96 -50.31 22.82
N GLY A 38 -13.10 -49.74 24.15
CA GLY A 38 -12.10 -50.08 25.21
C GLY A 38 -10.75 -49.40 24.94
N GLY A 39 -10.77 -48.12 24.14
CA GLY A 39 -9.47 -47.43 23.90
C GLY A 39 -8.82 -47.88 22.58
N ARG A 40 -9.59 -48.71 21.70
CA ARG A 40 -9.02 -49.28 20.45
C ARG A 40 -10.10 -49.30 19.36
N PHE A 41 -9.82 -49.04 18.01
CA PHE A 41 -10.77 -49.10 16.87
C PHE A 41 -10.27 -50.15 15.86
N LYS A 42 -10.97 -51.29 15.17
CA LYS A 42 -10.62 -52.33 14.21
C LYS A 42 -10.95 -51.87 12.78
N LEU A 43 -10.28 -52.42 11.61
CA LEU A 43 -10.53 -52.14 10.18
C LEU A 43 -11.95 -52.61 9.78
N SER A 44 -12.92 -51.78 9.93
CA SER A 44 -14.32 -51.99 9.53
C SER A 44 -14.61 -51.19 8.26
N ALA A 45 -15.51 -51.58 7.41
CA ALA A 45 -15.86 -50.82 6.19
C ALA A 45 -15.79 -49.30 6.44
N GLU A 46 -16.12 -48.79 7.77
CA GLU A 46 -16.15 -47.36 8.15
C GLU A 46 -14.74 -46.83 8.42
N THR A 47 -13.76 -47.52 9.18
CA THR A 47 -12.35 -47.10 9.46
C THR A 47 -11.49 -47.26 8.20
N ARG A 48 -11.95 -48.29 7.17
CA ARG A 48 -11.24 -48.46 5.88
C ARG A 48 -11.53 -47.28 4.94
N GLN A 49 -12.78 -46.70 4.96
CA GLN A 49 -13.09 -45.53 4.10
C GLN A 49 -12.25 -44.31 4.53
N ILE A 50 -11.94 -44.26 5.86
CA ILE A 50 -11.15 -43.11 6.35
C ILE A 50 -9.66 -43.37 6.07
N LEU A 51 -9.09 -44.68 6.30
CA LEU A 51 -7.65 -45.00 6.29
C LEU A 51 -7.15 -45.14 4.85
N VAL A 52 -8.06 -45.44 3.81
CA VAL A 52 -7.66 -45.60 2.40
C VAL A 52 -7.40 -44.21 1.80
N LYS A 53 -8.07 -43.12 2.46
CA LYS A 53 -7.79 -41.75 2.00
C LYS A 53 -6.34 -41.35 2.27
N TYR A 54 -5.65 -42.06 3.25
CA TYR A 54 -4.31 -41.66 3.72
C TYR A 54 -3.27 -42.72 3.35
N TYR A 55 -3.51 -43.99 3.00
CA TYR A 55 -2.53 -45.08 2.76
C TYR A 55 -2.74 -45.65 1.37
N GLY A 56 -3.77 -44.98 0.45
CA GLY A 56 -3.96 -45.48 -0.93
C GLY A 56 -4.77 -46.78 -0.98
N GLU A 57 -5.18 -47.36 -2.28
CA GLU A 57 -6.08 -48.54 -2.42
C GLU A 57 -5.32 -49.82 -2.05
N LEU A 58 -4.68 -49.96 -0.88
CA LEU A 58 -4.00 -51.17 -0.38
C LEU A 58 -5.01 -52.18 0.16
N THR A 59 -4.69 -53.62 0.05
CA THR A 59 -5.54 -54.73 0.55
C THR A 59 -5.74 -54.61 2.07
N ASP A 60 -6.89 -55.01 2.66
CA ASP A 60 -7.32 -54.99 4.07
C ASP A 60 -6.22 -55.55 5.00
N LEU A 61 -5.34 -56.45 4.51
CA LEU A 61 -4.19 -57.03 5.24
C LEU A 61 -2.99 -56.07 5.20
N GLN A 62 -2.88 -55.19 4.15
CA GLN A 62 -1.80 -54.18 3.97
C GLN A 62 -2.17 -52.88 4.69
N ILE A 63 -3.36 -52.55 4.95
CA ILE A 63 -3.85 -51.36 5.67
C ILE A 63 -3.87 -51.66 7.17
N THR A 64 -4.12 -52.97 7.64
CA THR A 64 -4.08 -53.45 9.03
C THR A 64 -2.62 -53.57 9.50
N ALA A 65 -1.69 -53.92 8.58
CA ALA A 65 -0.24 -54.01 8.83
C ALA A 65 0.40 -52.61 8.83
N ALA A 66 -0.17 -51.62 8.03
CA ALA A 66 0.32 -50.22 7.92
C ALA A 66 -0.25 -49.36 9.05
N VAL A 67 -1.45 -49.63 9.62
CA VAL A 67 -2.12 -48.94 10.74
C VAL A 67 -1.60 -49.51 12.06
N GLY A 68 -1.14 -50.80 12.23
CA GLY A 68 -0.54 -51.53 13.38
C GLY A 68 0.94 -51.15 13.58
N ASN A 69 1.50 -50.28 12.47
CA ASN A 69 2.92 -49.89 12.54
C ASN A 69 3.08 -48.38 12.52
N THR A 70 1.86 -47.55 12.60
CA THR A 70 1.83 -46.08 12.61
C THR A 70 1.72 -45.58 14.06
N PRO A 71 2.77 -45.10 14.60
CA PRO A 71 2.76 -44.57 15.96
C PRO A 71 1.54 -43.66 16.22
N PHE A 72 0.69 -43.98 17.23
CA PHE A 72 -0.44 -43.16 17.73
C PHE A 72 -1.75 -43.70 17.17
N LEU A 73 -1.84 -44.87 16.29
CA LEU A 73 -3.09 -45.25 15.61
C LEU A 73 -3.40 -46.73 15.87
N LYS A 74 -2.52 -47.49 16.65
CA LYS A 74 -2.61 -48.96 16.81
C LYS A 74 -3.51 -49.32 17.99
N ASP A 75 -3.97 -48.32 18.75
CA ASP A 75 -4.65 -48.71 20.00
C ASP A 75 -6.16 -48.45 19.90
N TYR A 76 -6.70 -48.19 18.75
CA TYR A 76 -8.07 -47.62 18.97
C TYR A 76 -8.94 -47.97 17.76
N PHE A 77 -9.25 -49.28 17.10
CA PHE A 77 -10.07 -49.39 15.88
C PHE A 77 -11.27 -50.33 16.11
N ARG A 78 -12.76 -49.92 15.78
CA ARG A 78 -13.71 -50.26 14.71
C ARG A 78 -15.08 -49.71 15.05
N GLY A 79 -16.16 -49.33 13.95
CA GLY A 79 -17.37 -48.65 13.47
C GLY A 79 -18.44 -49.66 13.06
N PRO A 80 -19.79 -49.04 12.36
CA PRO A 80 -20.88 -48.04 12.37
C PRO A 80 -22.15 -48.56 11.72
N GLY A 81 -23.28 -47.62 11.75
CA GLY A 81 -24.02 -47.02 10.60
C GLY A 81 -25.37 -46.48 11.07
N ALA A 82 -25.97 -45.21 10.40
CA ALA A 82 -26.54 -44.38 9.33
C ALA A 82 -28.03 -44.10 9.61
N GLN A 83 -28.58 -42.90 9.16
CA GLN A 83 -29.07 -42.02 8.08
C GLN A 83 -30.46 -41.49 8.42
N ALA A 84 -30.78 -40.33 7.85
CA ALA A 84 -31.25 -39.46 6.75
C ALA A 84 -32.59 -38.82 7.15
N ILE A 85 -33.00 -37.54 6.63
CA ILE A 85 -33.46 -36.28 6.03
C ILE A 85 -34.97 -36.37 5.75
N PRO A 86 -35.72 -35.17 5.36
CA PRO A 86 -36.10 -33.75 5.29
C PRO A 86 -37.61 -33.57 5.05
N PRO A 87 -38.16 -32.28 4.54
CA PRO A 87 -38.02 -30.94 3.97
C PRO A 87 -39.26 -30.08 4.19
N SER A 88 -39.27 -28.67 3.99
CA SER A 88 -39.72 -27.70 2.97
C SER A 88 -40.31 -26.47 3.66
N PHE A 89 -40.14 -25.24 3.24
CA PHE A 89 -40.90 -24.29 2.41
C PHE A 89 -40.75 -22.88 2.99
N ASP A 90 -40.59 -21.66 2.09
CA ASP A 90 -41.10 -20.68 1.12
C ASP A 90 -41.38 -19.34 1.82
N LEU A 91 -40.91 -18.13 1.33
CA LEU A 91 -40.75 -16.67 1.22
C LEU A 91 -41.86 -16.06 0.36
N THR A 92 -42.74 -15.01 0.88
CA THR A 92 -43.16 -13.86 0.05
C THR A 92 -43.80 -12.80 0.96
N SER A 93 -43.37 -11.39 0.97
CA SER A 93 -44.19 -10.26 0.48
C SER A 93 -43.63 -8.94 1.02
N LEU A 94 -43.11 -7.91 0.14
CA LEU A 94 -43.85 -6.69 -0.22
C LEU A 94 -42.85 -5.57 -0.54
N ILE A 95 -42.81 -4.91 -1.81
CA ILE A 95 -43.25 -3.90 -2.78
C ILE A 95 -42.77 -2.52 -2.34
N LYS A 96 -41.93 -1.69 -3.13
CA LYS A 96 -41.72 -0.68 -4.18
C LYS A 96 -42.06 0.72 -3.66
N LYS A 97 -41.23 1.79 -3.82
CA LYS A 97 -40.97 2.78 -4.89
C LYS A 97 -40.87 4.18 -4.27
N ALA A 98 -39.89 5.14 -4.69
CA ALA A 98 -39.75 6.12 -5.79
C ALA A 98 -39.16 7.43 -5.24
N SER A 99 -38.03 8.00 -5.82
CA SER A 99 -37.56 8.87 -6.92
C SER A 99 -37.60 10.34 -6.48
N ASP A 100 -36.47 11.23 -6.63
CA ASP A 100 -36.01 12.17 -7.69
C ASP A 100 -35.82 13.57 -7.09
N LEU A 101 -34.66 14.27 -7.23
CA LEU A 101 -34.18 15.20 -8.27
C LEU A 101 -33.43 16.36 -7.62
N ASN A 102 -32.27 16.79 -8.15
CA ASN A 102 -31.80 17.65 -9.25
C ASN A 102 -30.73 18.63 -8.74
N VAL A 103 -29.62 18.94 -9.55
CA VAL A 103 -28.67 19.65 -10.42
C VAL A 103 -29.13 21.09 -10.64
N THR A 104 -28.17 22.10 -10.29
CA THR A 104 -27.33 22.92 -11.19
C THR A 104 -27.32 24.37 -10.71
N ASN A 105 -26.06 25.07 -10.68
CA ASN A 105 -25.56 26.06 -11.66
C ASN A 105 -24.54 26.98 -11.00
N PHE A 106 -23.24 27.27 -11.57
CA PHE A 106 -22.50 28.02 -12.60
C PHE A 106 -22.62 29.53 -12.35
N ALA A 107 -21.59 30.10 -11.71
CA ALA A 107 -21.23 31.53 -11.91
C ALA A 107 -19.90 31.82 -11.19
N ASP A 108 -18.84 31.00 -11.51
CA ASP A 108 -17.51 31.17 -10.89
C ASP A 108 -16.43 31.27 -11.98
N GLY A 109 -16.69 31.60 -13.19
CA GLY A 109 -16.05 31.42 -14.51
C GLY A 109 -15.42 32.74 -14.98
N LEU A 110 -14.87 33.57 -14.31
CA LEU A 110 -14.13 34.64 -15.06
C LEU A 110 -13.13 35.30 -14.12
N ALA A 111 -12.68 34.77 -12.93
CA ALA A 111 -11.55 35.02 -12.01
C ALA A 111 -10.65 33.78 -11.92
N LYS A 112 -11.06 32.61 -12.58
CA LYS A 112 -10.45 31.30 -12.87
C LYS A 112 -9.70 31.35 -14.21
N PHE A 113 -9.59 32.55 -14.92
CA PHE A 113 -9.05 32.59 -16.30
C PHE A 113 -7.68 33.27 -16.29
N LEU A 114 -7.07 33.92 -15.19
CA LEU A 114 -5.74 34.57 -15.22
C LEU A 114 -4.83 33.95 -14.16
N VAL A 115 -5.18 32.98 -13.17
CA VAL A 115 -4.55 31.99 -12.28
C VAL A 115 -4.55 30.62 -12.96
N GLU A 116 -5.30 30.41 -14.12
CA GLU A 116 -5.45 29.17 -14.91
C GLU A 116 -4.43 29.14 -16.05
N ARG A 117 -3.61 30.28 -16.39
CA ARG A 117 -2.69 30.22 -17.57
C ARG A 117 -1.25 30.08 -17.08
N SER A 118 -0.75 30.39 -15.85
CA SER A 118 0.56 30.12 -15.20
C SER A 118 0.54 28.75 -14.51
N LYS A 119 -0.48 28.20 -14.09
CA LYS A 119 -0.81 26.84 -13.61
C LYS A 119 -0.90 25.85 -14.77
N GLU A 120 -1.17 26.38 -15.98
CA GLU A 120 -1.23 25.52 -17.17
C GLU A 120 0.18 25.15 -17.65
N GLU A 121 1.24 26.04 -17.53
CA GLU A 121 2.61 25.71 -17.96
C GLU A 121 3.31 24.81 -16.94
N LEU A 122 2.96 24.96 -15.65
CA LEU A 122 3.46 24.06 -14.60
C LEU A 122 2.79 22.68 -14.69
N ASN A 123 1.56 22.74 -15.01
CA ASN A 123 0.86 21.44 -15.21
C ASN A 123 1.38 20.72 -16.46
N ILE A 124 1.68 21.58 -17.51
CA ILE A 124 2.21 20.96 -18.75
C ILE A 124 3.63 20.41 -18.46
N ALA A 125 4.44 21.13 -17.70
CA ALA A 125 5.80 20.65 -17.36
C ALA A 125 5.73 19.40 -16.49
N PHE A 126 4.87 19.47 -15.50
CA PHE A 126 4.71 18.26 -14.66
C PHE A 126 4.34 17.05 -15.50
N PHE A 127 3.28 17.20 -16.37
CA PHE A 127 2.81 16.02 -17.14
C PHE A 127 3.85 15.61 -18.19
N ARG A 128 4.64 16.61 -18.59
CA ARG A 128 5.75 16.22 -19.48
C ARG A 128 6.77 15.36 -18.72
N LYS A 129 7.08 15.76 -17.56
CA LYS A 129 8.03 14.97 -16.76
C LYS A 129 7.45 13.59 -16.42
N LEU A 130 6.16 13.59 -16.02
CA LEU A 130 5.53 12.28 -15.79
C LEU A 130 5.62 11.40 -17.04
N GLN A 131 5.41 11.99 -18.23
CA GLN A 131 5.50 11.18 -19.48
C GLN A 131 6.92 10.68 -19.69
N GLU A 132 7.82 11.59 -19.43
CA GLU A 132 9.22 11.17 -19.63
C GLU A 132 9.60 10.02 -18.67
N PHE A 133 9.13 10.18 -17.46
CA PHE A 133 9.37 9.11 -16.48
C PHE A 133 8.78 7.79 -16.94
N LEU A 134 7.50 7.80 -17.44
CA LEU A 134 6.79 6.55 -17.80
C LEU A 134 7.41 5.94 -19.06
N LYS A 135 8.23 6.78 -19.87
CA LYS A 135 8.80 6.26 -21.13
C LYS A 135 10.23 5.75 -20.89
N LYS A 136 10.73 6.29 -19.90
CA LYS A 136 12.19 6.10 -19.74
C LYS A 136 12.48 4.66 -19.28
N TYR A 137 11.53 4.14 -18.39
CA TYR A 137 11.91 2.82 -17.84
C TYR A 137 10.83 1.78 -18.19
N PRO A 138 11.20 0.56 -18.69
CA PRO A 138 10.23 -0.50 -19.02
C PRO A 138 9.46 -0.96 -17.77
N GLU A 139 10.08 -0.84 -16.56
CA GLU A 139 9.42 -1.24 -15.30
C GLU A 139 8.15 -0.41 -15.06
N THR A 140 8.21 0.85 -15.48
CA THR A 140 7.02 1.70 -15.25
C THR A 140 5.84 1.24 -16.10
N LYS A 141 6.11 0.57 -17.22
CA LYS A 141 5.01 0.04 -18.08
C LYS A 141 4.36 -1.18 -17.42
N ILE A 142 5.12 -1.86 -16.67
CA ILE A 142 4.54 -3.04 -15.95
C ILE A 142 3.74 -2.55 -14.74
N LEU A 143 4.37 -1.47 -14.11
CA LEU A 143 3.73 -1.07 -12.84
C LEU A 143 2.45 -0.26 -13.11
N PHE A 144 2.45 0.49 -14.31
CA PHE A 144 1.27 1.35 -14.58
C PHE A 144 0.87 1.18 -16.05
N PRO A 145 0.42 0.00 -16.44
CA PRO A 145 0.20 -0.32 -17.86
C PRO A 145 -0.94 0.53 -18.46
N SER A 146 -2.09 0.70 -17.72
CA SER A 146 -3.22 1.48 -18.28
C SER A 146 -2.86 2.96 -18.43
N THR A 147 -2.04 3.45 -17.46
CA THR A 147 -1.68 4.89 -17.51
C THR A 147 -0.71 5.13 -18.67
N VAL A 148 0.23 4.22 -18.88
CA VAL A 148 1.20 4.38 -19.98
C VAL A 148 0.49 4.34 -21.33
N SER A 149 -0.59 3.46 -21.49
CA SER A 149 -1.29 3.33 -22.79
C SER A 149 -2.03 4.62 -23.16
N ILE A 150 -2.35 5.41 -22.13
CA ILE A 150 -3.19 6.59 -22.42
C ILE A 150 -2.29 7.83 -22.49
N ILE A 151 -1.28 7.92 -21.63
CA ILE A 151 -0.56 9.20 -21.45
C ILE A 151 0.49 9.34 -22.55
N ASN A 152 0.94 8.21 -23.27
CA ASN A 152 1.96 8.33 -24.33
C ASN A 152 1.32 8.58 -25.69
N ASN A 153 0.01 8.63 -25.74
CA ASN A 153 -0.65 8.80 -27.05
C ASN A 153 -1.32 10.17 -27.15
N ILE A 154 -0.89 11.02 -26.16
CA ILE A 154 -1.55 12.34 -26.20
C ILE A 154 -0.54 13.40 -25.76
N ALA A 155 -0.59 14.61 -26.48
CA ALA A 155 0.38 15.69 -26.18
C ALA A 155 0.12 16.30 -24.79
N ALA A 156 1.15 16.48 -23.89
CA ALA A 156 1.13 16.96 -22.48
C ALA A 156 0.35 18.27 -22.35
N TYR A 157 0.12 19.17 -23.47
CA TYR A 157 -0.59 20.47 -23.35
C TYR A 157 -2.10 20.28 -23.46
N ASN A 158 -2.55 18.93 -23.71
CA ASN A 158 -4.00 18.66 -23.71
C ASN A 158 -4.39 17.86 -22.45
N TYR A 159 -3.67 18.04 -21.31
CA TYR A 159 -3.83 17.15 -20.13
C TYR A 159 -5.20 17.39 -19.46
N ALA A 160 -5.74 18.62 -19.47
CA ALA A 160 -7.03 18.93 -18.81
C ALA A 160 -8.18 18.12 -19.44
N ALA A 161 -8.15 17.87 -20.77
CA ALA A 161 -9.22 17.11 -21.48
C ALA A 161 -9.05 15.60 -21.23
N MET A 162 -7.90 15.20 -20.51
CA MET A 162 -7.63 13.75 -20.37
C MET A 162 -7.77 13.30 -18.92
N LEU A 163 -7.99 14.30 -18.11
CA LEU A 163 -7.93 14.02 -16.67
C LEU A 163 -8.97 12.97 -16.26
N PRO A 164 -10.14 12.99 -16.85
CA PRO A 164 -11.09 11.92 -16.47
C PRO A 164 -10.60 10.53 -16.93
N ALA A 165 -10.03 10.47 -18.17
CA ALA A 165 -9.49 9.18 -18.66
C ALA A 165 -8.24 8.78 -17.86
N LEU A 166 -7.39 9.73 -17.48
CA LEU A 166 -6.20 9.45 -16.66
C LEU A 166 -6.61 8.99 -15.25
N ARG A 167 -7.61 9.69 -14.75
CA ARG A 167 -8.09 9.25 -13.42
C ARG A 167 -8.57 7.80 -13.46
N ALA A 168 -9.32 7.43 -14.47
CA ALA A 168 -9.81 6.04 -14.58
C ALA A 168 -8.63 5.06 -14.78
N SER A 169 -7.66 5.47 -15.55
CA SER A 169 -6.51 4.58 -15.79
C SER A 169 -5.64 4.45 -14.52
N PHE A 170 -5.47 5.64 -13.79
CA PHE A 170 -4.79 5.53 -12.50
C PHE A 170 -5.45 4.51 -11.59
N GLN A 171 -6.81 4.70 -11.58
CA GLN A 171 -7.54 3.77 -10.67
C GLN A 171 -7.34 2.31 -11.11
N LYS A 172 -7.37 2.06 -12.41
CA LYS A 172 -7.20 0.66 -12.88
C LYS A 172 -5.80 0.14 -12.50
N ASP A 173 -4.83 1.01 -12.64
CA ASP A 173 -3.45 0.54 -12.31
C ASP A 173 -3.30 0.34 -10.80
N LEU A 174 -3.89 1.23 -9.96
CA LEU A 174 -3.73 1.09 -8.50
C LEU A 174 -4.45 -0.16 -7.99
N ILE A 175 -5.58 -0.60 -8.63
CA ILE A 175 -6.35 -1.76 -8.14
C ILE A 175 -5.57 -3.05 -8.45
N ILE A 176 -4.67 -2.96 -9.56
CA ILE A 176 -4.00 -4.23 -9.92
C ILE A 176 -2.51 -4.12 -9.56
N ILE A 177 -2.12 -3.14 -8.70
CA ILE A 177 -0.69 -2.81 -8.51
C ILE A 177 0.03 -4.03 -7.91
N SER A 178 -0.70 -4.82 -7.07
CA SER A 178 -0.03 -6.01 -6.51
C SER A 178 0.32 -7.00 -7.62
N SER A 179 -0.63 -7.21 -8.54
CA SER A 179 -0.30 -8.13 -9.66
C SER A 179 0.78 -7.53 -10.55
N SER A 180 0.77 -6.18 -10.67
CA SER A 180 1.81 -5.55 -11.50
C SER A 180 3.20 -5.74 -10.86
N LEU A 181 3.26 -5.62 -9.55
CA LEU A 181 4.55 -5.85 -8.88
C LEU A 181 5.01 -7.30 -9.08
N LEU A 182 4.04 -8.20 -8.98
CA LEU A 182 4.43 -9.61 -9.18
C LEU A 182 4.91 -9.85 -10.61
N ASN A 183 4.38 -9.07 -11.56
CA ASN A 183 4.73 -9.29 -12.98
C ASN A 183 6.18 -8.85 -13.26
N LEU A 184 6.81 -8.14 -12.28
CA LEU A 184 8.24 -7.80 -12.49
C LEU A 184 9.09 -9.07 -12.56
N ARG A 185 8.57 -10.11 -12.07
CA ARG A 185 9.34 -11.37 -12.13
C ARG A 185 9.34 -11.95 -13.55
N GLU A 186 8.61 -11.25 -14.44
CA GLU A 186 8.64 -11.64 -15.85
C GLU A 186 9.30 -10.53 -16.67
N ALA A 187 10.30 -9.93 -16.08
CA ALA A 187 10.88 -8.72 -16.70
C ALA A 187 11.61 -9.07 -18.00
N ILE A 188 11.87 -10.31 -18.18
CA ILE A 188 12.55 -10.70 -19.44
C ILE A 188 11.64 -10.42 -20.63
N ASN A 189 10.37 -10.18 -20.36
CA ASN A 189 9.46 -9.90 -21.48
C ASN A 189 9.36 -8.39 -21.74
N TYR A 190 10.45 -7.56 -21.23
CA TYR A 190 10.44 -6.09 -21.37
C TYR A 190 10.63 -5.71 -22.84
N GLU A 191 9.97 -4.65 -23.17
CA GLU A 191 10.37 -4.00 -24.44
C GLU A 191 11.81 -3.48 -24.35
N GLY A 192 12.64 -3.85 -25.29
CA GLY A 192 14.05 -3.37 -25.29
C GLY A 192 15.00 -4.44 -24.71
N TYR A 193 14.29 -5.60 -24.19
CA TYR A 193 15.11 -6.69 -23.63
C TYR A 193 16.09 -7.24 -24.67
N SER A 194 15.59 -7.35 -25.95
CA SER A 194 16.46 -8.00 -26.96
C SER A 194 17.38 -6.97 -27.62
N SER A 195 17.15 -5.72 -27.34
CA SER A 195 17.84 -4.73 -28.21
C SER A 195 18.72 -3.82 -27.36
N ASP A 196 18.65 -3.83 -25.97
CA ASP A 196 19.44 -2.93 -25.10
C ASP A 196 20.10 -3.77 -24.00
N ALA A 197 21.45 -3.76 -23.93
CA ALA A 197 22.21 -4.66 -23.01
C ALA A 197 21.96 -4.26 -21.55
N THR A 198 21.86 -2.94 -21.26
CA THR A 198 21.61 -2.49 -19.87
C THR A 198 20.22 -2.95 -19.40
N ILE A 199 19.22 -2.82 -20.32
CA ILE A 199 17.86 -3.26 -19.95
C ILE A 199 17.83 -4.78 -19.78
N LYS A 200 18.57 -5.43 -20.60
CA LYS A 200 18.59 -6.90 -20.46
C LYS A 200 19.23 -7.32 -19.13
N ALA A 201 20.41 -6.78 -18.85
CA ALA A 201 21.09 -7.13 -17.59
C ALA A 201 20.19 -6.85 -16.38
N ARG A 202 19.62 -5.74 -16.41
CA ARG A 202 18.73 -5.38 -15.29
C ARG A 202 17.54 -6.34 -15.20
N ALA A 203 16.84 -6.60 -16.32
CA ALA A 203 15.68 -7.53 -16.31
C ALA A 203 16.10 -8.92 -15.83
N ASP A 204 17.33 -9.36 -16.23
CA ASP A 204 17.78 -10.69 -15.79
C ASP A 204 17.99 -10.71 -14.27
N SER A 205 18.54 -9.62 -13.83
CA SER A 205 18.77 -9.55 -12.38
C SER A 205 17.47 -9.57 -11.58
N ILE A 206 16.53 -8.78 -12.02
CA ILE A 206 15.24 -8.73 -11.30
C ILE A 206 14.55 -10.10 -11.38
N CYS A 207 14.58 -10.69 -12.56
CA CYS A 207 13.88 -11.99 -12.73
C CYS A 207 14.57 -13.07 -11.89
N ASP A 208 15.90 -13.03 -11.93
CA ASP A 208 16.62 -14.05 -11.13
C ASP A 208 16.32 -13.86 -9.63
N PHE A 209 16.37 -12.61 -9.20
CA PHE A 209 16.12 -12.34 -7.77
C PHE A 209 14.73 -12.82 -7.35
N LEU A 210 13.64 -12.50 -8.12
CA LEU A 210 12.25 -12.77 -7.66
C LEU A 210 11.89 -14.23 -7.88
N ASN A 211 12.75 -14.91 -8.74
CA ASN A 211 12.32 -16.30 -9.03
C ASN A 211 13.27 -17.30 -8.36
N ASN A 212 14.47 -16.85 -8.04
CA ASN A 212 15.40 -17.94 -7.67
C ASN A 212 16.04 -17.64 -6.31
N LYS A 213 16.11 -16.29 -5.98
CA LYS A 213 16.74 -16.00 -4.67
C LYS A 213 15.71 -16.06 -3.54
N LEU A 214 16.19 -16.63 -2.40
CA LEU A 214 15.27 -16.84 -1.27
C LEU A 214 14.52 -15.54 -0.91
N ALA A 215 15.31 -14.42 -0.77
CA ALA A 215 14.65 -13.16 -0.41
C ALA A 215 13.60 -12.76 -1.46
N GLY A 216 13.94 -12.90 -2.73
CA GLY A 216 12.98 -12.56 -3.81
C GLY A 216 11.76 -13.49 -3.80
N ARG A 217 11.95 -14.74 -3.65
CA ARG A 217 10.79 -15.68 -3.64
C ARG A 217 9.88 -15.38 -2.43
N SER A 218 10.54 -14.99 -1.29
CA SER A 218 9.72 -14.61 -0.12
C SER A 218 8.84 -13.40 -0.44
N ILE A 219 9.42 -12.44 -1.16
CA ILE A 219 8.64 -11.23 -1.50
C ILE A 219 7.53 -11.61 -2.48
N SER A 220 7.85 -12.47 -3.44
CA SER A 220 6.81 -12.89 -4.42
C SER A 220 5.69 -13.66 -3.72
N GLY A 221 6.12 -14.53 -2.73
CA GLY A 221 5.09 -15.29 -1.97
C GLY A 221 4.12 -14.35 -1.25
N ALA A 222 4.70 -13.28 -0.65
CA ALA A 222 3.82 -12.32 0.06
C ALA A 222 2.88 -11.60 -0.91
N ILE A 223 3.40 -11.25 -2.12
CA ILE A 223 2.56 -10.53 -3.12
C ILE A 223 1.49 -11.47 -3.64
N ILE A 224 1.85 -12.78 -3.83
CA ILE A 224 0.85 -13.76 -4.32
C ILE A 224 -0.28 -13.87 -3.30
N THR A 225 0.13 -13.85 -2.02
CA THR A 225 -0.92 -13.92 -0.98
C THR A 225 -1.91 -12.75 -1.13
N THR A 226 -1.40 -11.63 -1.39
CA THR A 226 -2.29 -10.46 -1.58
C THR A 226 -3.19 -10.66 -2.80
N ASN A 227 -2.60 -11.08 -3.89
CA ASN A 227 -3.39 -11.21 -5.14
C ASN A 227 -4.52 -12.23 -4.99
N GLU A 228 -4.19 -13.30 -4.26
CA GLU A 228 -5.21 -14.36 -4.17
C GLU A 228 -6.34 -13.95 -3.22
N ILE A 229 -5.95 -13.17 -2.22
CA ILE A 229 -7.01 -12.68 -1.31
C ILE A 229 -7.94 -11.73 -2.07
N ILE A 230 -7.35 -10.86 -2.91
CA ILE A 230 -8.15 -9.88 -3.67
C ILE A 230 -9.06 -10.61 -4.67
N LYS A 231 -8.62 -11.80 -5.16
CA LYS A 231 -9.44 -12.56 -6.15
C LYS A 231 -10.60 -13.28 -5.45
N GLY A 232 -10.51 -13.26 -4.12
CA GLY A 232 -11.67 -13.81 -3.38
C GLY A 232 -11.40 -15.28 -2.97
N ASN A 233 -10.16 -15.71 -3.17
CA ASN A 233 -9.88 -17.09 -2.75
C ASN A 233 -9.88 -17.20 -1.21
N ASN A 234 -10.43 -18.36 -0.76
CA ASN A 234 -10.36 -18.50 0.71
C ASN A 234 -8.92 -18.84 1.16
N ALA A 235 -8.68 -18.75 2.48
CA ALA A 235 -7.30 -18.82 3.04
C ALA A 235 -6.62 -20.15 2.68
N ALA A 236 -7.37 -21.23 2.66
CA ALA A 236 -6.73 -22.52 2.30
C ALA A 236 -6.30 -22.53 0.83
N GLU A 237 -7.13 -21.90 -0.03
CA GLU A 237 -6.76 -21.84 -1.46
C GLU A 237 -5.52 -20.95 -1.67
N VAL A 238 -5.51 -19.86 -0.85
CA VAL A 238 -4.34 -18.97 -0.97
C VAL A 238 -3.05 -19.74 -0.64
N ILE A 239 -3.10 -20.52 0.42
CA ILE A 239 -1.91 -21.27 0.86
C ILE A 239 -1.57 -22.35 -0.18
N ALA A 240 -2.61 -22.94 -0.73
CA ALA A 240 -2.36 -23.98 -1.76
C ALA A 240 -1.71 -23.36 -3.00
N LYS A 241 -2.13 -22.17 -3.32
CA LYS A 241 -1.53 -21.51 -4.50
C LYS A 241 -0.06 -21.16 -4.22
N LEU A 242 0.23 -20.80 -3.01
CA LEU A 242 1.65 -20.54 -2.70
C LEU A 242 2.47 -21.82 -2.85
N ALA A 243 1.89 -22.91 -2.33
CA ALA A 243 2.67 -24.17 -2.30
C ALA A 243 2.89 -24.72 -3.70
N THR A 244 2.04 -24.27 -4.67
CA THR A 244 2.19 -24.87 -6.03
C THR A 244 2.86 -23.86 -6.97
N ASP A 245 3.13 -22.73 -6.44
CA ASP A 245 3.75 -21.71 -7.29
C ASP A 245 5.24 -22.01 -7.46
N ARG A 246 5.80 -21.36 -8.43
CA ARG A 246 7.22 -21.62 -8.73
C ARG A 246 8.14 -21.08 -7.63
N ILE A 247 7.58 -20.31 -6.72
CA ILE A 247 8.42 -19.82 -5.61
C ILE A 247 8.84 -21.00 -4.72
N CYS A 248 8.09 -22.20 -4.95
CA CYS A 248 8.43 -23.36 -4.12
C CYS A 248 9.02 -24.47 -5.01
N SER A 249 9.70 -24.11 -6.06
CA SER A 249 10.19 -25.13 -7.02
C SER A 249 11.52 -25.71 -6.55
N GLN A 250 12.11 -25.01 -5.50
CA GLN A 250 13.42 -25.51 -5.04
C GLN A 250 13.25 -26.42 -3.82
N ASP A 251 14.12 -27.42 -3.79
CA ASP A 251 14.07 -28.31 -2.61
C ASP A 251 14.85 -27.69 -1.45
N ASP A 252 14.37 -26.57 -0.93
CA ASP A 252 15.06 -25.87 0.18
C ASP A 252 14.07 -25.62 1.34
N VAL A 253 14.62 -24.96 2.39
CA VAL A 253 13.86 -24.79 3.64
C VAL A 253 12.62 -23.93 3.38
N PHE A 254 12.78 -22.89 2.65
CA PHE A 254 11.62 -22.01 2.43
C PHE A 254 10.49 -22.75 1.71
N SER A 255 10.76 -23.42 0.57
CA SER A 255 9.71 -24.14 -0.21
C SER A 255 9.02 -25.20 0.64
N ASN A 256 9.85 -25.87 1.40
CA ASN A 256 9.26 -26.99 2.18
C ASN A 256 8.52 -26.48 3.42
N SER A 257 8.92 -25.27 3.86
CA SER A 257 8.11 -24.66 4.95
C SER A 257 6.71 -24.28 4.44
N ILE A 258 6.64 -23.77 3.24
CA ILE A 258 5.31 -23.41 2.69
C ILE A 258 4.50 -24.69 2.42
N GLN A 259 5.24 -25.76 1.98
CA GLN A 259 4.52 -27.03 1.76
C GLN A 259 3.99 -27.60 3.08
N PHE A 260 4.83 -27.38 4.07
CA PHE A 260 4.38 -27.83 5.41
C PHE A 260 3.15 -27.03 5.87
N VAL A 261 3.17 -25.75 5.65
CA VAL A 261 2.01 -24.93 6.04
C VAL A 261 0.76 -25.40 5.27
N ASP A 262 0.96 -25.68 3.97
CA ASP A 262 -0.20 -26.15 3.17
C ASP A 262 -0.74 -27.47 3.73
N LEU A 263 0.17 -28.36 4.15
CA LEU A 263 -0.28 -29.65 4.72
C LEU A 263 -1.10 -29.42 6.00
N ILE A 264 -0.60 -28.44 6.87
CA ILE A 264 -1.35 -28.15 8.10
C ILE A 264 -2.72 -27.53 7.75
N SER A 265 -2.64 -26.61 6.82
CA SER A 265 -3.91 -25.95 6.41
C SER A 265 -4.92 -26.99 5.91
N GLN A 266 -4.49 -27.93 5.08
CA GLN A 266 -5.42 -28.92 4.50
C GLN A 266 -5.91 -29.89 5.58
N SER A 267 -5.08 -30.06 6.57
CA SER A 267 -5.47 -31.04 7.61
C SER A 267 -6.49 -30.45 8.58
N LEU A 268 -6.64 -29.13 8.59
CA LEU A 268 -7.58 -28.50 9.56
C LEU A 268 -8.86 -28.06 8.85
N ARG A 269 -9.15 -28.54 7.61
CA ARG A 269 -10.35 -28.09 6.86
C ARG A 269 -11.62 -28.53 7.59
N SER A 270 -12.61 -27.65 7.45
CA SER A 270 -13.88 -27.92 8.13
C SER A 270 -14.86 -28.60 7.15
N ASN A 271 -15.77 -29.32 7.72
CA ASN A 271 -16.84 -29.91 6.87
C ASN A 271 -18.09 -29.03 6.89
N ASP A 272 -17.99 -27.94 7.66
CA ASP A 272 -19.16 -27.01 7.72
C ASP A 272 -19.22 -26.17 6.44
N GLU A 273 -20.42 -26.15 5.87
CA GLU A 273 -20.60 -25.36 4.63
C GLU A 273 -20.19 -23.90 4.86
N GLY A 274 -19.27 -23.40 3.97
CA GLY A 274 -18.91 -21.96 3.97
C GLY A 274 -17.80 -21.65 4.99
N ARG A 275 -17.34 -22.70 5.61
CA ARG A 275 -16.26 -22.48 6.58
C ARG A 275 -15.00 -23.24 6.11
N VAL A 276 -13.94 -22.46 6.18
CA VAL A 276 -12.71 -23.02 5.56
C VAL A 276 -12.02 -23.95 6.57
N TRP A 277 -11.81 -23.53 7.87
CA TRP A 277 -11.08 -24.37 8.85
C TRP A 277 -11.99 -24.63 10.06
N ILE A 278 -11.58 -25.62 10.88
CA ILE A 278 -12.37 -26.12 12.04
C ILE A 278 -12.57 -24.98 13.03
N THR A 279 -13.62 -25.04 13.95
CA THR A 279 -14.00 -23.96 14.88
C THR A 279 -13.07 -23.96 16.09
N LYS A 280 -13.24 -22.84 16.86
CA LYS A 280 -12.40 -22.73 18.09
C LYS A 280 -12.69 -23.88 19.05
N GLN A 281 -13.99 -24.18 19.16
CA GLN A 281 -14.33 -25.30 20.05
C GLN A 281 -13.70 -26.62 19.55
N GLN A 282 -13.71 -26.83 18.23
CA GLN A 282 -13.11 -28.08 17.67
C GLN A 282 -11.59 -28.07 17.86
N VAL A 283 -11.02 -26.88 17.75
CA VAL A 283 -9.57 -26.81 18.04
C VAL A 283 -9.33 -27.19 19.50
N ALA A 284 -10.17 -26.61 20.43
CA ALA A 284 -10.00 -26.94 21.86
C ALA A 284 -10.15 -28.45 22.10
N ASP A 285 -11.07 -29.01 21.36
CA ASP A 285 -11.28 -30.48 21.53
C ASP A 285 -10.06 -31.26 21.04
N LEU A 286 -9.48 -30.76 19.94
CA LEU A 286 -8.33 -31.47 19.34
C LEU A 286 -7.10 -31.35 20.27
N VAL A 287 -6.89 -30.19 20.91
CA VAL A 287 -5.59 -29.95 21.59
C VAL A 287 -5.70 -30.41 23.04
N THR A 288 -6.89 -30.27 23.71
CA THR A 288 -7.01 -30.61 25.14
C THR A 288 -7.05 -32.13 25.34
N ASN A 289 -7.42 -32.80 24.23
CA ASN A 289 -7.41 -34.27 24.34
C ASN A 289 -6.13 -34.83 23.72
N GLU A 290 -5.27 -35.23 24.63
CA GLU A 290 -3.92 -35.65 24.18
C GLU A 290 -3.99 -36.80 23.17
N THR A 291 -4.80 -37.73 23.43
CA THR A 291 -4.92 -38.87 22.49
C THR A 291 -5.38 -38.41 21.11
N THR A 292 -6.30 -37.55 21.05
CA THR A 292 -6.80 -37.04 19.75
C THR A 292 -5.68 -36.29 19.02
N LEU A 293 -4.95 -35.55 19.72
CA LEU A 293 -3.86 -34.77 19.08
C LEU A 293 -2.77 -35.72 18.55
N LYS A 294 -2.44 -36.69 19.33
CA LYS A 294 -1.42 -37.64 18.84
C LYS A 294 -1.90 -38.39 17.60
N LEU A 295 -3.22 -38.76 17.61
CA LEU A 295 -3.77 -39.42 16.41
C LEU A 295 -3.74 -38.48 15.20
N TYR A 296 -4.05 -37.27 15.47
CA TYR A 296 -4.00 -36.27 14.39
C TYR A 296 -2.58 -36.17 13.82
N LEU A 297 -1.58 -36.12 14.67
CA LEU A 297 -0.19 -35.99 14.20
C LEU A 297 0.23 -37.25 13.45
N GLY A 298 -0.32 -38.38 13.94
CA GLY A 298 -0.05 -39.63 13.18
C GLY A 298 -0.61 -39.59 11.76
N LEU A 299 -1.78 -39.02 11.61
CA LEU A 299 -2.37 -38.94 10.25
C LEU A 299 -1.64 -37.93 9.39
N LEU A 300 -1.17 -36.89 10.04
CA LEU A 300 -0.37 -35.91 9.29
C LEU A 300 0.91 -36.56 8.76
N TYR A 301 1.51 -37.34 9.61
CA TYR A 301 2.69 -38.12 9.20
C TYR A 301 2.37 -38.98 7.96
N ALA A 302 1.26 -39.66 8.03
CA ALA A 302 0.90 -40.56 6.91
C ALA A 302 0.60 -39.76 5.63
N SER A 303 -0.02 -38.60 5.84
CA SER A 303 -0.34 -37.78 4.64
C SER A 303 0.93 -37.32 3.94
N ASP A 304 1.92 -36.95 4.70
CA ASP A 304 3.19 -36.51 4.06
C ASP A 304 3.86 -37.68 3.33
N GLN A 305 3.75 -38.92 3.88
CA GLN A 305 4.44 -40.07 3.26
C GLN A 305 3.76 -40.46 1.94
N LYS A 306 2.55 -40.13 1.82
CA LYS A 306 1.85 -40.43 0.55
C LYS A 306 2.21 -39.40 -0.52
N ASN A 307 2.68 -38.22 -0.09
CA ASN A 307 3.02 -37.17 -1.06
C ASN A 307 4.29 -37.53 -1.83
N PRO A 308 4.24 -37.50 -3.22
CA PRO A 308 5.42 -37.88 -4.04
C PRO A 308 6.66 -37.04 -3.67
N HIS A 309 6.33 -35.84 -3.12
CA HIS A 309 7.45 -35.02 -2.64
C HIS A 309 7.35 -34.85 -1.12
N HIS A 310 8.23 -35.67 -0.51
CA HIS A 310 8.17 -35.59 0.98
C HIS A 310 8.79 -34.28 1.46
N ILE A 311 8.16 -33.83 2.55
CA ILE A 311 8.67 -32.54 3.07
C ILE A 311 10.00 -32.80 3.79
N SER A 312 10.98 -32.18 3.17
CA SER A 312 12.35 -32.30 3.72
C SER A 312 13.04 -30.94 3.69
N PHE A 313 13.62 -30.59 4.91
CA PHE A 313 14.24 -29.26 5.04
C PHE A 313 15.75 -29.40 4.85
N THR A 314 16.17 -28.81 3.70
CA THR A 314 17.62 -28.87 3.42
C THR A 314 18.26 -27.51 3.75
N PHE A 315 19.36 -27.65 4.64
CA PHE A 315 19.94 -26.38 5.15
C PHE A 315 21.18 -26.04 4.33
N THR A 316 21.62 -24.87 4.49
CA THR A 316 22.78 -24.38 3.68
C THR A 316 24.04 -25.19 4.02
N SER A 317 24.04 -25.75 5.25
CA SER A 317 25.20 -26.57 5.69
C SER A 317 25.23 -27.93 4.98
N GLY A 318 24.11 -28.26 4.18
CA GLY A 318 24.08 -29.55 3.46
C GLY A 318 23.32 -30.62 4.27
N ASN A 319 23.05 -30.33 5.59
CA ASN A 319 22.24 -31.29 6.38
C ASN A 319 20.74 -31.12 6.10
N SER A 320 20.03 -32.28 6.30
CA SER A 320 18.57 -32.20 6.04
C SER A 320 17.82 -32.96 7.13
N ILE A 321 16.67 -32.42 7.46
CA ILE A 321 15.76 -33.15 8.37
C ILE A 321 14.37 -33.22 7.72
N ASP A 322 13.87 -34.44 7.75
CA ASP A 322 12.53 -34.55 7.11
C ASP A 322 11.43 -34.62 8.17
N LEU A 323 10.18 -34.30 7.62
CA LEU A 323 9.05 -34.18 8.55
C LEU A 323 8.82 -35.50 9.30
N LYS A 324 9.07 -36.57 8.61
CA LYS A 324 8.92 -37.87 9.29
C LYS A 324 9.82 -37.96 10.53
N THR A 325 11.01 -37.56 10.39
CA THR A 325 11.95 -37.62 11.52
C THR A 325 11.51 -36.65 12.64
N ILE A 326 11.04 -35.53 12.20
CA ILE A 326 10.63 -34.54 13.22
C ILE A 326 9.46 -35.09 14.04
N LEU A 327 8.46 -35.69 13.35
CA LEU A 327 7.27 -36.19 14.10
C LEU A 327 7.65 -37.42 14.93
N THR A 328 8.68 -38.18 14.45
CA THR A 328 9.14 -39.33 15.24
C THR A 328 9.85 -38.85 16.52
N ASP A 329 10.68 -37.85 16.35
CA ASP A 329 11.38 -37.30 17.53
C ASP A 329 10.39 -36.71 18.54
N LEU A 330 9.41 -36.00 18.01
CA LEU A 330 8.40 -35.45 18.94
C LEU A 330 7.72 -36.57 19.71
N SER A 331 7.36 -37.61 18.98
CA SER A 331 6.69 -38.72 19.67
C SER A 331 7.58 -39.31 20.77
N ASN A 332 8.88 -39.39 20.50
CA ASN A 332 9.78 -40.01 21.50
C ASN A 332 10.01 -39.08 22.69
N THR A 333 9.79 -37.82 22.37
CA THR A 333 10.09 -36.88 23.48
C THR A 333 8.80 -36.22 23.96
N TRP A 334 7.70 -36.85 23.72
CA TRP A 334 6.40 -36.21 24.00
C TRP A 334 6.30 -35.82 25.47
N ASN A 335 6.80 -36.69 26.38
CA ASN A 335 6.65 -36.40 27.82
C ASN A 335 7.43 -35.14 28.22
N THR A 336 8.42 -34.83 27.44
CA THR A 336 9.20 -33.61 27.80
C THR A 336 8.79 -32.43 26.91
N ASN A 337 8.49 -32.74 25.68
CA ASN A 337 8.30 -31.59 24.75
C ASN A 337 6.85 -31.47 24.29
N GLY A 338 5.97 -32.34 24.73
CA GLY A 338 4.56 -32.39 24.26
C GLY A 338 3.78 -31.14 24.69
N ALA A 339 4.07 -30.70 25.93
CA ALA A 339 3.29 -29.54 26.44
C ALA A 339 3.60 -28.29 25.61
N GLN A 340 4.85 -28.07 25.37
CA GLN A 340 5.22 -26.88 24.56
C GLN A 340 4.64 -26.98 23.14
N PHE A 341 4.80 -28.19 22.56
CA PHE A 341 4.22 -28.33 21.20
C PHE A 341 2.71 -28.05 21.20
N LYS A 342 2.06 -28.59 22.21
CA LYS A 342 0.59 -28.38 22.28
C LYS A 342 0.26 -26.88 22.33
N GLU A 343 0.99 -26.23 23.09
CA GLU A 343 0.72 -24.79 23.24
C GLU A 343 0.90 -24.06 21.89
N THR A 344 2.06 -24.33 21.28
CA THR A 344 2.31 -23.62 20.00
C THR A 344 1.29 -24.06 18.94
N PHE A 345 0.98 -25.39 18.91
CA PHE A 345 -0.04 -25.85 17.93
C PHE A 345 -1.41 -25.26 18.25
N ASN A 346 -1.75 -25.14 19.53
CA ASN A 346 -3.05 -24.55 19.89
C ASN A 346 -3.16 -23.11 19.37
N ASN A 347 -2.10 -22.31 19.53
CA ASN A 347 -2.14 -20.92 19.03
C ASN A 347 -2.34 -20.87 17.50
N LEU A 348 -1.62 -21.78 16.86
CA LEU A 348 -1.79 -21.83 15.39
C LEU A 348 -3.22 -22.23 15.01
N ALA A 349 -3.70 -23.32 15.63
CA ALA A 349 -5.05 -23.81 15.27
C ALA A 349 -6.13 -22.77 15.59
N ILE A 350 -5.99 -22.00 16.70
CA ILE A 350 -6.97 -20.94 17.03
C ILE A 350 -6.91 -19.85 15.96
N SER A 351 -5.66 -19.52 15.58
CA SER A 351 -5.55 -18.50 14.50
C SER A 351 -6.28 -18.95 13.24
N ALA A 352 -6.18 -20.24 12.88
CA ALA A 352 -6.94 -20.76 11.71
C ALA A 352 -8.45 -20.56 11.89
N SER A 353 -8.93 -20.83 13.11
CA SER A 353 -10.38 -20.64 13.35
C SER A 353 -10.75 -19.16 13.23
N GLU A 354 -9.91 -18.26 13.67
CA GLU A 354 -10.19 -16.80 13.55
C GLU A 354 -10.30 -16.39 12.09
N VAL A 355 -9.37 -16.99 11.32
CA VAL A 355 -9.47 -16.66 9.88
C VAL A 355 -10.85 -17.07 9.34
N SER A 356 -11.28 -18.28 9.71
CA SER A 356 -12.59 -18.78 9.21
C SER A 356 -13.73 -17.91 9.73
N ASP A 357 -13.62 -17.44 10.97
CA ASP A 357 -14.71 -16.59 11.53
C ASP A 357 -14.76 -15.25 10.81
N ASN A 358 -13.56 -14.74 10.53
CA ASN A 358 -13.55 -13.44 9.83
C ASN A 358 -14.05 -13.59 8.38
N ALA A 359 -13.76 -14.74 7.78
CA ALA A 359 -14.27 -14.97 6.41
C ALA A 359 -15.80 -15.06 6.41
N LYS A 360 -16.40 -15.76 7.38
CA LYS A 360 -17.88 -15.85 7.50
C LYS A 360 -18.49 -14.46 7.64
N ASN A 361 -17.81 -13.59 8.43
CA ASN A 361 -18.35 -12.22 8.58
C ASN A 361 -18.38 -11.48 7.24
N ILE A 362 -17.36 -11.84 6.37
CA ILE A 362 -17.36 -11.19 5.04
C ILE A 362 -18.50 -11.75 4.19
N ILE A 363 -18.72 -13.10 4.23
CA ILE A 363 -19.77 -13.77 3.43
C ILE A 363 -21.15 -13.37 3.96
N ALA A 364 -21.36 -13.26 5.34
CA ALA A 364 -22.64 -12.85 5.98
C ALA A 364 -22.99 -11.41 5.59
N VAL A 365 -21.99 -10.53 5.42
CA VAL A 365 -22.24 -9.13 5.02
C VAL A 365 -22.60 -9.09 3.53
N LYS A 366 -21.89 -9.96 2.70
CA LYS A 366 -22.23 -10.01 1.25
C LYS A 366 -23.65 -10.52 1.04
N LYS A 367 -24.06 -11.32 2.02
CA LYS A 367 -25.44 -11.86 1.95
C LYS A 367 -26.45 -10.82 2.43
N ASP A 368 -26.02 -9.78 3.23
CA ASP A 368 -26.91 -8.70 3.74
C ASP A 368 -26.79 -7.46 2.85
N SER A 369 -26.30 -7.61 1.45
CA SER A 369 -26.15 -6.52 0.46
C SER A 369 -25.54 -5.28 1.11
N GLU A 370 -25.02 -5.49 2.36
CA GLU A 370 -24.30 -4.34 2.96
C GLU A 370 -22.81 -4.43 2.61
N PRO A 371 -22.23 -3.40 1.88
CA PRO A 371 -20.78 -3.51 1.65
C PRO A 371 -20.04 -3.98 2.92
N SER A 372 -19.43 -5.28 2.80
CA SER A 372 -18.55 -5.63 3.96
C SER A 372 -17.82 -4.40 4.48
N SER A 373 -17.92 -4.17 5.94
CA SER A 373 -17.18 -3.01 6.48
C SER A 373 -15.68 -3.16 6.21
N ILE A 374 -15.05 -2.24 5.56
CA ILE A 374 -13.59 -2.11 5.35
C ILE A 374 -12.83 -2.71 6.54
N LEU A 375 -13.39 -2.64 7.77
CA LEU A 375 -12.74 -3.20 8.98
C LEU A 375 -12.82 -4.73 8.99
N THR A 376 -13.90 -5.34 8.44
CA THR A 376 -14.06 -6.81 8.38
C THR A 376 -13.06 -7.42 7.37
N TYR A 377 -12.81 -6.78 6.33
CA TYR A 377 -11.82 -7.29 5.35
C TYR A 377 -10.40 -7.13 5.89
N ALA A 378 -10.12 -6.00 6.62
CA ALA A 378 -8.80 -5.82 7.25
C ALA A 378 -8.53 -6.91 8.30
N ASN A 379 -9.54 -7.21 9.03
CA ASN A 379 -9.37 -8.28 10.03
C ASN A 379 -9.15 -9.65 9.37
N TYR A 380 -9.87 -9.79 8.23
CA TYR A 380 -9.67 -11.07 7.53
C TYR A 380 -8.24 -11.17 6.99
N ALA A 381 -7.73 -10.13 6.26
CA ALA A 381 -6.37 -10.17 5.69
C ALA A 381 -5.32 -10.30 6.80
N SER A 382 -5.48 -9.54 7.93
CA SER A 382 -4.51 -9.61 9.03
C SER A 382 -4.53 -11.01 9.70
N SER A 383 -5.74 -11.57 9.75
CA SER A 383 -5.80 -12.91 10.38
C SER A 383 -5.09 -13.95 9.52
N ILE A 384 -5.11 -13.78 8.11
CA ILE A 384 -4.37 -14.74 7.26
C ILE A 384 -2.86 -14.55 7.49
N SER A 385 -2.44 -13.27 7.53
CA SER A 385 -1.00 -13.01 7.78
C SER A 385 -0.55 -13.63 9.10
N ASN A 386 -1.36 -13.42 10.13
CA ASN A 386 -1.00 -13.99 11.44
C ASN A 386 -0.93 -15.53 11.40
N PHE A 387 -1.90 -16.10 10.72
CA PHE A 387 -1.86 -17.59 10.64
C PHE A 387 -0.59 -18.05 9.93
N LEU A 388 -0.22 -17.43 8.80
CA LEU A 388 0.98 -17.87 8.06
C LEU A 388 2.23 -17.71 8.92
N LYS A 389 2.28 -16.65 9.71
CA LYS A 389 3.46 -16.46 10.59
C LYS A 389 3.54 -17.55 11.67
N LEU A 390 2.35 -17.81 12.24
CA LEU A 390 2.38 -18.83 13.30
C LEU A 390 2.69 -20.22 12.72
N ALA A 391 2.16 -20.43 11.52
CA ALA A 391 2.40 -21.76 10.91
C ALA A 391 3.87 -21.94 10.56
N LEU A 392 4.48 -20.87 10.06
CA LEU A 392 5.90 -21.00 9.64
C LEU A 392 6.80 -21.07 10.87
N GLN A 393 6.27 -20.60 12.04
CA GLN A 393 7.12 -20.58 13.26
C GLN A 393 6.83 -21.81 14.13
N LEU A 394 5.87 -22.65 13.62
CA LEU A 394 5.48 -23.79 14.47
C LEU A 394 6.71 -24.68 14.74
N LEU A 395 7.50 -24.99 13.69
CA LEU A 395 8.62 -25.93 13.90
C LEU A 395 9.80 -25.22 14.58
N PRO A 396 10.18 -24.01 14.21
CA PRO A 396 11.30 -23.33 14.89
C PRO A 396 11.02 -23.10 16.37
N ARG A 397 9.82 -22.90 16.79
CA ARG A 397 9.53 -22.65 18.22
C ARG A 397 9.56 -23.96 19.02
N ASN A 398 9.64 -25.04 18.27
CA ASN A 398 9.74 -26.33 18.98
C ASN A 398 11.10 -26.99 18.69
N ASN A 399 12.15 -26.15 18.78
CA ASN A 399 13.50 -26.61 18.35
C ASN A 399 14.10 -27.57 19.39
N LYS A 400 13.45 -27.71 20.60
CA LYS A 400 13.94 -28.72 21.57
C LYS A 400 13.63 -30.14 21.09
N ILE A 401 12.67 -30.21 20.13
CA ILE A 401 12.41 -31.53 19.51
C ILE A 401 13.62 -31.98 18.69
N ASP A 402 14.15 -31.00 18.02
CA ASP A 402 15.38 -31.18 17.23
C ASP A 402 16.06 -29.80 17.03
N PRO A 403 17.22 -29.67 17.45
CA PRO A 403 17.89 -28.35 17.46
C PRO A 403 18.03 -27.78 16.04
N SER A 404 18.12 -28.69 14.96
CA SER A 404 18.22 -28.19 13.58
C SER A 404 17.03 -27.32 13.19
N LEU A 405 15.93 -27.42 13.91
CA LEU A 405 14.73 -26.64 13.57
C LEU A 405 14.96 -25.15 13.79
N SER A 406 15.89 -24.76 14.58
CA SER A 406 16.15 -23.31 14.77
C SER A 406 16.74 -22.68 13.50
N ASN A 407 17.30 -23.55 12.64
CA ASN A 407 17.92 -23.01 11.41
C ASN A 407 16.86 -22.66 10.34
N ILE A 408 15.59 -23.01 10.58
CA ILE A 408 14.53 -22.67 9.62
C ILE A 408 14.20 -21.17 9.71
N THR A 409 14.40 -20.54 10.88
CA THR A 409 13.95 -19.16 11.14
C THR A 409 14.57 -18.20 10.13
N ALA A 410 15.85 -18.38 9.84
CA ALA A 410 16.52 -17.39 8.96
C ALA A 410 15.95 -17.44 7.54
N ASP A 411 15.51 -18.61 7.13
CA ASP A 411 15.10 -18.75 5.72
C ASP A 411 13.66 -18.31 5.51
N ILE A 412 12.92 -18.12 6.66
CA ILE A 412 11.50 -17.71 6.43
C ILE A 412 11.33 -16.28 6.93
N GLN A 413 12.38 -15.70 7.40
CA GLN A 413 12.26 -14.40 8.11
C GLN A 413 11.81 -13.31 7.13
N LYS A 414 12.41 -13.37 5.96
CA LYS A 414 12.01 -12.31 5.02
C LYS A 414 10.51 -12.37 4.68
N PHE A 415 10.04 -13.55 4.45
CA PHE A 415 8.59 -13.66 4.16
C PHE A 415 7.78 -13.14 5.35
N VAL A 416 8.17 -13.48 6.57
CA VAL A 416 7.40 -13.09 7.77
C VAL A 416 7.44 -11.57 7.94
N SER A 417 8.51 -10.93 7.51
CA SER A 417 8.64 -9.47 7.74
C SER A 417 7.84 -8.67 6.70
N ILE A 418 7.61 -9.31 5.51
CA ILE A 418 7.01 -8.46 4.44
C ILE A 418 5.53 -8.80 4.30
N ILE A 419 5.05 -9.89 4.90
CA ILE A 419 3.68 -10.38 4.62
C ILE A 419 2.65 -9.40 5.22
N ASP A 420 3.01 -8.55 6.22
CA ASP A 420 2.03 -7.57 6.75
C ASP A 420 1.83 -6.42 5.76
N ALA A 421 3.05 -5.95 5.26
CA ALA A 421 2.89 -4.89 4.25
C ALA A 421 2.06 -5.37 3.06
N ALA A 422 2.27 -6.67 2.68
CA ALA A 422 1.51 -7.22 1.52
C ALA A 422 0.02 -7.34 1.86
N THR A 423 -0.31 -7.87 3.04
CA THR A 423 -1.75 -8.05 3.36
C THR A 423 -2.40 -6.69 3.67
N ASP A 424 -1.54 -5.62 4.19
CA ASP A 424 -2.09 -4.26 4.38
C ASP A 424 -2.47 -3.64 3.04
N ALA A 425 -1.70 -4.03 2.00
CA ALA A 425 -2.05 -3.51 0.66
C ALA A 425 -3.43 -4.02 0.22
N CYS A 426 -3.78 -5.20 0.62
CA CYS A 426 -5.15 -5.70 0.32
C CYS A 426 -6.21 -4.79 0.94
N TYR A 427 -5.90 -4.45 2.13
CA TYR A 427 -6.83 -3.53 2.82
C TYR A 427 -6.91 -2.18 2.10
N ASP A 428 -5.77 -1.67 1.72
CA ASP A 428 -5.74 -0.34 1.11
C ASP A 428 -6.53 -0.31 -0.21
N ILE A 429 -6.53 -1.46 -0.93
CA ILE A 429 -7.23 -1.51 -2.24
C ILE A 429 -8.75 -1.57 -1.99
N LYS A 430 -9.13 -2.36 -1.00
CA LYS A 430 -10.60 -2.52 -0.79
C LYS A 430 -11.18 -1.28 -0.12
N SER A 431 -10.28 -0.59 0.72
CA SER A 431 -10.82 0.62 1.39
C SER A 431 -10.62 1.86 0.52
N GLN A 432 -10.05 1.57 -0.71
CA GLN A 432 -9.77 2.66 -1.66
C GLN A 432 -8.90 3.74 -1.03
N ASN A 433 -8.08 3.26 -0.01
CA ASN A 433 -7.04 4.16 0.52
C ASN A 433 -5.74 4.02 -0.30
N TYR A 434 -5.77 4.68 -1.45
CA TYR A 434 -4.70 4.45 -2.46
C TYR A 434 -3.41 5.18 -2.05
N GLY A 435 -3.52 6.25 -1.18
CA GLY A 435 -2.29 6.85 -0.60
C GLY A 435 -1.50 5.82 0.21
N ALA A 436 -2.18 5.12 1.16
CA ALA A 436 -1.53 4.07 1.98
C ALA A 436 -1.06 2.89 1.10
N LEU A 437 -1.87 2.65 0.03
CA LEU A 437 -1.49 1.55 -0.89
C LEU A 437 -0.11 1.82 -1.51
N ILE A 438 0.15 3.10 -1.89
CA ILE A 438 1.43 3.42 -2.53
C ILE A 438 2.56 3.30 -1.49
N LEU A 439 2.27 3.69 -0.34
CA LEU A 439 3.31 3.58 0.71
C LEU A 439 3.66 2.11 0.97
N HIS A 440 2.61 1.23 1.23
CA HIS A 440 2.88 -0.18 1.54
C HIS A 440 3.54 -0.89 0.35
N THR A 441 3.11 -0.56 -0.87
CA THR A 441 3.72 -1.28 -2.01
C THR A 441 5.11 -0.70 -2.34
N SER A 442 5.38 0.57 -1.86
CA SER A 442 6.74 1.10 -2.07
C SER A 442 7.76 0.40 -1.17
N LEU A 443 7.24 -0.08 0.03
CA LEU A 443 8.15 -0.83 0.92
C LEU A 443 8.55 -2.16 0.28
N ILE A 444 7.57 -2.71 -0.52
CA ILE A 444 7.89 -3.98 -1.20
C ILE A 444 8.84 -3.71 -2.38
N LEU A 445 8.53 -2.62 -3.12
CA LEU A 445 9.34 -2.30 -4.31
C LEU A 445 10.78 -1.99 -3.90
N ALA A 446 10.96 -1.43 -2.73
CA ALA A 446 12.31 -1.01 -2.28
C ALA A 446 13.19 -2.23 -2.02
N GLU A 447 12.54 -3.39 -1.85
CA GLU A 447 13.34 -4.59 -1.50
C GLU A 447 13.80 -5.33 -2.75
N ILE A 448 13.38 -4.82 -3.92
CA ILE A 448 13.78 -5.51 -5.16
C ILE A 448 15.03 -4.80 -5.69
N PRO A 449 16.09 -5.55 -5.77
CA PRO A 449 17.36 -4.91 -6.15
C PRO A 449 17.40 -4.59 -7.65
N ASN A 450 18.19 -3.56 -7.94
CA ASN A 450 18.54 -3.23 -9.34
C ASN A 450 17.38 -2.54 -10.05
N ILE A 451 16.32 -2.25 -9.18
CA ILE A 451 15.37 -1.26 -9.72
C ILE A 451 15.97 0.15 -9.54
N PRO A 452 16.06 0.94 -10.67
CA PRO A 452 16.70 2.26 -10.57
C PRO A 452 16.03 3.13 -9.49
N THR A 453 16.84 3.87 -8.79
CA THR A 453 16.33 4.74 -7.71
C THR A 453 15.32 5.74 -8.26
N ASP A 454 15.57 6.15 -9.51
CA ASP A 454 14.60 7.08 -10.12
C ASP A 454 13.22 6.44 -10.25
N VAL A 455 13.21 5.14 -10.53
CA VAL A 455 11.89 4.45 -10.64
C VAL A 455 11.26 4.35 -9.25
N LYS A 456 12.06 4.10 -8.22
CA LYS A 456 11.48 3.98 -6.85
C LYS A 456 10.98 5.34 -6.36
N ASP A 457 11.78 6.36 -6.60
CA ASP A 457 11.35 7.71 -6.19
C ASP A 457 10.13 8.17 -7.01
N GLY A 458 10.24 7.83 -8.32
CA GLY A 458 9.10 8.19 -9.20
C GLY A 458 7.81 7.46 -8.80
N TYR A 459 8.03 6.20 -8.39
CA TYR A 459 6.84 5.42 -7.96
C TYR A 459 6.12 6.13 -6.81
N VAL A 460 6.87 6.68 -5.81
CA VAL A 460 6.24 7.33 -4.64
C VAL A 460 5.67 8.69 -5.05
N LYS A 461 6.50 9.38 -5.79
CA LYS A 461 6.07 10.74 -6.18
C LYS A 461 4.82 10.70 -7.07
N TYR A 462 4.92 9.99 -8.22
CA TYR A 462 3.80 10.01 -9.20
C TYR A 462 2.68 9.07 -8.77
N GLY A 463 3.06 7.99 -8.02
CA GLY A 463 2.00 7.12 -7.44
C GLY A 463 1.12 7.89 -6.44
N THR A 464 1.71 8.78 -5.61
CA THR A 464 0.92 9.58 -4.63
C THR A 464 0.03 10.59 -5.36
N PHE A 465 0.64 11.11 -6.39
CA PHE A 465 -0.21 12.00 -7.21
C PHE A 465 -1.41 11.24 -7.78
N MET A 466 -1.18 10.06 -8.36
CA MET A 466 -2.29 9.26 -8.93
C MET A 466 -3.33 8.93 -7.85
N ALA A 467 -2.79 8.56 -6.68
CA ALA A 467 -3.72 8.20 -5.57
C ALA A 467 -4.58 9.39 -5.18
N SER A 468 -3.91 10.56 -5.12
CA SER A 468 -4.64 11.79 -4.71
C SER A 468 -5.72 12.15 -5.74
N ILE A 469 -5.39 11.90 -6.98
CA ILE A 469 -6.38 12.24 -8.03
C ILE A 469 -7.55 11.25 -7.96
N VAL A 470 -7.32 9.96 -7.74
CA VAL A 470 -8.38 8.92 -7.72
C VAL A 470 -9.27 9.14 -6.49
N GLU A 471 -8.72 9.61 -5.40
CA GLU A 471 -9.49 9.71 -4.13
C GLU A 471 -10.27 11.03 -4.09
N ALA A 472 -9.91 11.90 -4.95
CA ALA A 472 -10.60 13.21 -4.92
C ALA A 472 -12.09 13.06 -5.25
N LYS A 473 -13.00 13.71 -4.54
CA LYS A 473 -14.45 13.51 -4.66
C LYS A 473 -15.09 14.62 -5.50
N ASN A 474 -14.20 15.74 -5.57
CA ASN A 474 -14.79 16.82 -6.39
C ASN A 474 -13.67 17.59 -7.11
N SER A 475 -14.08 18.48 -7.97
CA SER A 475 -13.15 19.18 -8.87
C SER A 475 -12.18 20.08 -8.09
N ASP A 476 -12.59 20.56 -6.86
CA ASP A 476 -11.66 21.34 -6.02
C ASP A 476 -10.55 20.45 -5.45
N GLU A 477 -10.90 19.28 -5.08
CA GLU A 477 -9.87 18.35 -4.54
C GLU A 477 -8.94 17.87 -5.66
N VAL A 478 -9.46 17.69 -6.85
CA VAL A 478 -8.59 17.33 -7.99
C VAL A 478 -7.61 18.48 -8.27
N LYS A 479 -8.13 19.62 -8.19
CA LYS A 479 -7.26 20.81 -8.39
C LYS A 479 -6.19 20.88 -7.28
N ALA A 480 -6.54 20.64 -6.07
CA ALA A 480 -5.59 20.64 -4.95
C ALA A 480 -4.53 19.54 -5.12
N ALA A 481 -4.95 18.44 -5.58
CA ALA A 481 -4.00 17.33 -5.80
C ALA A 481 -2.98 17.68 -6.89
N ILE A 482 -3.41 18.33 -7.96
CA ILE A 482 -2.49 18.73 -9.05
C ILE A 482 -1.55 19.83 -8.56
N GLU A 483 -2.17 20.66 -7.70
CA GLU A 483 -1.35 21.78 -7.21
C GLU A 483 -0.28 21.28 -6.21
N ALA A 484 -0.67 20.32 -5.43
CA ALA A 484 0.27 19.75 -4.45
C ALA A 484 1.40 19.01 -5.17
N ALA A 485 1.09 18.42 -6.31
CA ALA A 485 2.10 17.63 -7.05
C ALA A 485 3.01 18.55 -7.88
N VAL A 486 2.35 19.70 -8.27
CA VAL A 486 3.07 20.65 -9.16
C VAL A 486 3.87 21.62 -8.30
N LEU A 487 3.45 21.75 -6.84
CA LEU A 487 4.15 22.75 -6.03
C LEU A 487 5.01 22.04 -4.98
N PRO A 488 6.26 21.69 -5.13
CA PRO A 488 6.95 20.88 -4.11
C PRO A 488 6.74 21.46 -2.71
N VAL A 489 6.01 20.90 -1.75
CA VAL A 489 6.01 21.16 -0.29
C VAL A 489 7.45 21.13 0.24
N GLY A 490 8.21 22.24 0.02
CA GLY A 490 9.21 22.88 0.91
C GLY A 490 9.93 24.01 0.15
N SER A 491 9.30 25.13 -0.09
CA SER A 491 9.71 26.13 -1.11
C SER A 491 10.46 27.28 -0.45
N SER A 492 10.35 27.45 1.03
CA SER A 492 11.18 28.52 1.63
C SER A 492 12.48 27.94 2.17
N SER A 493 12.45 26.59 2.34
CA SER A 493 13.68 25.95 2.85
C SER A 493 14.75 25.85 1.76
N ILE A 494 14.31 25.83 0.50
CA ILE A 494 15.27 25.67 -0.62
C ILE A 494 16.18 26.91 -0.70
N LYS A 495 15.67 28.12 -0.51
CA LYS A 495 16.56 29.31 -0.58
C LYS A 495 17.38 29.46 0.69
N ARG A 496 17.00 28.74 1.81
CA ARG A 496 17.78 28.85 3.07
C ARG A 496 18.85 27.76 3.13
N GLU A 497 18.63 26.75 2.21
CA GLU A 497 19.54 25.60 2.35
C GLU A 497 20.40 25.46 1.09
N THR A 498 20.33 26.41 0.25
CA THR A 498 21.14 26.30 -0.99
C THR A 498 22.00 27.56 -1.13
N ASN A 499 23.19 27.41 -1.88
CA ASN A 499 24.13 28.55 -2.02
C ASN A 499 23.52 29.67 -2.87
N MET A 500 22.69 29.29 -3.75
CA MET A 500 22.05 30.37 -4.54
C MET A 500 20.72 29.85 -5.10
N ASN A 501 19.76 30.90 -5.05
CA ASN A 501 18.43 30.54 -5.58
C ASN A 501 17.78 31.77 -6.23
N ILE A 502 17.32 31.52 -7.52
CA ILE A 502 16.51 32.55 -8.20
C ILE A 502 15.07 32.04 -8.38
N SER A 503 14.10 33.01 -7.84
CA SER A 503 12.73 32.45 -7.88
C SER A 503 11.71 33.58 -8.02
N LEU A 504 10.60 33.12 -8.55
CA LEU A 504 9.44 34.01 -8.37
C LEU A 504 8.81 33.78 -6.99
N ASN A 505 8.74 34.92 -6.22
CA ASN A 505 8.39 34.73 -4.80
C ASN A 505 7.38 35.78 -4.34
N ALA A 506 6.57 35.26 -3.28
CA ALA A 506 5.68 36.25 -2.64
C ALA A 506 6.04 36.37 -1.15
N PHE A 507 5.97 37.68 -0.65
CA PHE A 507 6.16 37.92 0.79
C PHE A 507 4.91 38.61 1.38
N ILE A 508 4.37 37.79 2.39
CA ILE A 508 3.09 38.34 2.89
C ILE A 508 3.21 38.57 4.39
N GLY A 509 2.77 39.70 4.82
CA GLY A 509 2.80 39.94 6.29
C GLY A 509 2.62 41.42 6.59
N PRO A 510 2.62 41.70 7.88
CA PRO A 510 2.43 43.10 8.30
C PRO A 510 3.64 43.97 7.92
N PHE A 511 3.31 45.30 7.60
CA PHE A 511 4.42 46.23 7.31
C PHE A 511 4.19 47.53 8.06
N ALA A 512 5.24 48.25 8.37
CA ALA A 512 5.21 49.62 8.94
C ALA A 512 6.30 50.49 8.29
N GLY A 513 5.86 51.74 7.93
CA GLY A 513 6.87 52.59 7.28
C GLY A 513 6.28 53.96 6.90
N SER A 514 7.05 54.67 6.05
CA SER A 514 6.61 56.03 5.68
C SER A 514 6.32 56.11 4.17
N GLU A 515 5.30 56.82 3.84
CA GLU A 515 4.94 56.99 2.42
C GLU A 515 5.31 58.41 1.97
N TYR A 516 5.97 58.49 0.90
CA TYR A 516 6.31 59.80 0.30
C TYR A 516 5.44 60.09 -0.93
N LEU A 517 4.76 61.23 -0.84
CA LEU A 517 3.87 61.62 -1.96
C LEU A 517 4.42 62.91 -2.59
N PRO A 518 5.05 62.74 -3.74
CA PRO A 518 5.77 63.88 -4.35
C PRO A 518 4.82 64.95 -4.87
N THR A 519 3.59 64.60 -4.88
CA THR A 519 2.63 65.53 -5.54
C THR A 519 2.02 66.47 -4.50
N LEU A 520 2.35 66.27 -3.13
CA LEU A 520 1.80 67.18 -2.10
C LEU A 520 2.83 68.29 -1.80
N LYS A 521 2.41 69.66 -1.83
CA LYS A 521 3.26 70.86 -1.63
C LYS A 521 3.61 71.03 -0.15
N GLU A 522 2.88 70.37 0.87
CA GLU A 522 3.20 70.37 2.32
C GLU A 522 2.82 69.02 2.93
N ASN A 523 3.72 68.36 3.90
CA ASN A 523 3.51 67.07 4.60
C ASN A 523 3.60 65.87 3.65
N GLN A 524 4.71 65.86 2.89
CA GLN A 524 4.95 64.87 1.80
C GLN A 524 5.25 63.49 2.39
N TRP A 525 5.36 63.44 3.77
CA TRP A 525 5.64 62.13 4.38
C TRP A 525 4.53 61.77 5.38
N ALA A 526 4.16 60.49 5.30
CA ALA A 526 3.15 60.04 6.28
C ALA A 526 3.50 58.60 6.71
N PHE A 527 3.27 58.53 8.07
CA PHE A 527 3.48 57.15 8.58
C PHE A 527 2.39 56.21 8.05
N SER A 528 2.80 54.88 7.62
CA SER A 528 1.83 53.92 7.06
C SER A 528 2.11 52.53 7.64
N TYR A 529 0.98 51.82 8.01
CA TYR A 529 1.14 50.41 8.43
C TYR A 529 -0.01 49.58 7.88
N GLY A 530 0.18 48.34 7.68
CA GLY A 530 -0.86 47.46 7.07
C GLY A 530 -0.24 46.12 6.66
N ILE A 531 -1.08 45.43 5.70
CA ILE A 531 -0.60 44.12 5.21
C ILE A 531 0.01 44.32 3.81
N THR A 532 1.11 43.71 3.67
CA THR A 532 1.72 43.74 2.33
C THR A 532 1.84 42.32 1.75
N ALA A 533 1.69 42.33 0.42
CA ALA A 533 1.86 41.00 -0.23
C ALA A 533 2.45 41.20 -1.62
N PRO A 534 3.73 41.55 -1.70
CA PRO A 534 4.34 41.77 -3.02
C PRO A 534 4.76 40.44 -3.68
N VAL A 535 4.61 40.43 -5.01
CA VAL A 535 5.05 39.26 -5.79
C VAL A 535 6.08 39.73 -6.82
N GLY A 536 7.22 38.97 -6.80
CA GLY A 536 8.27 39.44 -7.74
C GLY A 536 9.42 38.44 -7.80
N LEU A 537 10.53 38.88 -8.39
CA LEU A 537 11.70 38.00 -8.56
C LEU A 537 12.62 38.10 -7.35
N ALA A 538 12.98 36.85 -6.92
CA ALA A 538 13.80 36.81 -5.70
C ALA A 538 15.15 36.17 -6.03
N PHE A 539 16.14 36.88 -5.68
CA PHE A 539 17.52 36.37 -5.77
C PHE A 539 18.06 36.12 -4.36
N SER A 540 18.32 34.79 -4.17
CA SER A 540 18.54 34.45 -2.74
C SER A 540 19.88 33.72 -2.59
N TRP A 541 20.51 34.09 -1.48
CA TRP A 541 21.72 33.37 -1.07
C TRP A 541 21.50 32.77 0.33
N GLY A 542 21.79 31.37 0.42
CA GLY A 542 21.37 30.66 1.65
C GLY A 542 22.59 30.03 2.34
N ASN A 543 22.40 29.24 3.40
CA ASN A 543 23.40 28.48 4.19
C ASN A 543 24.09 29.40 5.21
N GLY A 544 23.51 30.58 5.24
CA GLY A 544 24.08 31.52 6.24
C GLY A 544 23.91 31.01 7.67
N GLY A 545 25.08 30.85 8.44
CA GLY A 545 24.98 30.51 9.89
C GLY A 545 24.89 29.00 10.09
N LYS A 546 24.74 28.19 8.95
CA LYS A 546 24.57 26.73 9.01
C LYS A 546 25.93 26.04 9.11
N PHE A 547 27.04 26.68 8.56
CA PHE A 547 28.37 26.04 8.59
C PHE A 547 29.40 27.07 9.10
N ASN A 548 29.73 26.90 10.46
CA ASN A 548 30.82 27.76 11.00
C ASN A 548 31.81 26.92 11.80
N LYS A 549 33.02 27.60 12.23
CA LYS A 549 34.13 26.91 12.93
C LYS A 549 33.60 26.06 14.09
N ASN A 550 32.41 26.32 14.65
CA ASN A 550 31.85 25.61 15.83
C ASN A 550 30.85 24.53 15.41
N HIS A 551 30.38 24.46 14.07
CA HIS A 551 29.45 23.43 13.57
C HIS A 551 29.77 23.13 12.09
N PRO A 552 30.89 22.36 11.86
CA PRO A 552 31.38 22.12 10.49
C PRO A 552 30.47 21.18 9.70
N THR A 553 29.55 20.45 10.49
CA THR A 553 28.67 19.46 9.80
C THR A 553 27.23 19.97 9.79
N GLY A 554 27.08 21.36 10.41
CA GLY A 554 25.68 21.86 10.35
C GLY A 554 24.82 21.29 11.48
N VAL A 555 25.60 20.64 12.44
CA VAL A 555 24.90 20.07 13.60
C VAL A 555 25.55 20.62 14.87
N ARG A 556 24.67 21.10 15.81
CA ARG A 556 25.18 21.63 17.08
C ARG A 556 25.68 20.50 17.98
N SER A 557 26.51 20.79 19.10
CA SER A 557 27.09 19.85 20.06
C SER A 557 26.00 19.08 20.81
N ASN A 558 24.69 19.50 20.81
CA ASN A 558 23.57 18.79 21.47
C ASN A 558 22.74 17.99 20.47
N GLY A 559 23.26 17.77 19.14
CA GLY A 559 22.65 16.83 18.17
C GLY A 559 21.55 17.49 17.35
N LYS A 560 21.27 18.86 17.54
CA LYS A 560 20.17 19.51 16.78
C LYS A 560 20.74 20.20 15.53
N GLU A 561 20.01 19.99 14.40
CA GLU A 561 20.44 20.58 13.11
C GLU A 561 20.23 22.10 13.09
N VAL A 562 21.29 22.75 12.60
CA VAL A 562 21.15 24.23 12.50
C VAL A 562 20.53 24.58 11.14
N GLY A 563 19.32 25.31 11.14
CA GLY A 563 18.64 25.70 9.88
C GLY A 563 19.39 26.86 9.20
N GLY A 564 19.62 26.74 7.87
CA GLY A 564 20.30 27.80 7.06
C GLY A 564 19.47 29.09 6.99
N LYS A 565 20.17 30.26 7.17
CA LYS A 565 19.52 31.58 6.95
C LYS A 565 19.76 32.06 5.51
N SER A 566 18.81 33.00 5.07
CA SER A 566 19.00 33.43 3.67
C SER A 566 18.95 34.96 3.60
N SER A 567 19.77 35.43 2.60
CA SER A 567 19.67 36.85 2.20
C SER A 567 19.12 36.98 0.78
N THR A 568 18.04 37.88 0.72
CA THR A 568 17.34 37.88 -0.59
C THR A 568 17.18 39.33 -1.06
N ILE A 569 17.64 39.47 -2.34
CA ILE A 569 17.22 40.70 -3.02
C ILE A 569 15.93 40.44 -3.83
N PHE A 570 14.97 41.37 -3.56
CA PHE A 570 13.63 41.06 -4.13
C PHE A 570 13.13 42.25 -4.94
N ILE A 571 12.83 41.86 -6.22
CA ILE A 571 12.25 42.91 -7.08
C ILE A 571 10.74 42.67 -7.22
N SER A 572 9.98 43.61 -6.60
CA SER A 572 8.51 43.46 -6.62
C SER A 572 7.92 43.97 -7.95
N LEU A 573 7.11 43.14 -8.44
CA LEU A 573 6.49 43.56 -9.74
C LEU A 573 5.05 44.01 -9.50
N ILE A 574 4.39 43.21 -8.58
CA ILE A 574 2.99 43.57 -8.27
C ILE A 574 2.77 43.40 -6.77
N ASP A 575 1.80 44.17 -6.26
CA ASP A 575 1.49 44.00 -4.84
C ASP A 575 -0.02 43.81 -4.65
N VAL A 576 -0.36 42.65 -4.01
CA VAL A 576 -1.81 42.38 -3.88
C VAL A 576 -2.21 42.50 -2.41
N GLY A 577 -1.40 43.18 -1.65
CA GLY A 577 -1.64 43.36 -0.20
C GLY A 577 -3.00 43.97 0.10
N SER A 578 -3.40 44.93 -0.72
CA SER A 578 -4.70 45.59 -0.50
C SER A 578 -5.87 44.63 -0.76
N LEU A 579 -5.74 43.65 -1.63
CA LEU A 579 -6.76 42.61 -1.89
C LEU A 579 -6.80 41.59 -0.75
N VAL A 580 -5.56 41.29 -0.26
CA VAL A 580 -5.44 40.32 0.84
C VAL A 580 -6.04 40.92 2.12
N SER A 581 -5.89 42.21 2.39
CA SER A 581 -6.45 42.89 3.58
C SER A 581 -7.97 43.00 3.50
N PHE A 582 -8.55 43.17 2.29
CA PHE A 582 -10.00 43.28 2.04
C PHE A 582 -10.70 41.93 2.27
N ARG A 583 -10.03 40.78 2.05
CA ARG A 583 -10.59 39.41 2.23
C ARG A 583 -10.41 38.95 3.68
N ALA A 584 -9.42 39.51 4.37
CA ALA A 584 -9.14 39.10 5.77
C ALA A 584 -10.08 39.81 6.74
N GLY A 585 -10.97 40.83 6.33
CA GLY A 585 -11.80 41.63 7.24
C GLY A 585 -13.30 41.45 6.92
N ASP A 586 -13.90 40.40 5.96
CA ASP A 586 -15.35 40.21 5.80
C ASP A 586 -15.61 39.11 4.75
N ASP A 587 -15.81 37.80 5.13
CA ASP A 587 -16.06 36.55 4.37
C ASP A 587 -17.42 36.57 3.68
N SER A 588 -18.17 37.80 3.47
CA SER A 588 -19.45 37.75 2.73
C SER A 588 -19.60 38.99 1.87
N SER A 589 -18.53 39.73 1.44
CA SER A 589 -18.88 40.89 0.57
C SER A 589 -18.15 40.75 -0.77
N LYS A 590 -18.89 40.49 -1.88
CA LYS A 590 -18.55 40.55 -3.32
C LYS A 590 -17.80 41.84 -3.66
N VAL A 591 -16.44 41.66 -3.86
CA VAL A 591 -15.62 42.78 -4.38
C VAL A 591 -16.37 43.48 -5.52
N LEU A 592 -17.24 44.46 -5.32
CA LEU A 592 -18.10 45.28 -6.20
C LEU A 592 -17.24 46.25 -7.01
N SER A 593 -15.93 45.90 -7.39
CA SER A 593 -15.41 46.83 -8.44
C SER A 593 -14.30 46.13 -9.22
N GLU A 594 -14.40 46.01 -10.60
CA GLU A 594 -13.46 45.48 -11.60
C GLU A 594 -12.02 45.91 -11.29
N VAL A 595 -11.15 45.00 -10.57
CA VAL A 595 -9.72 45.28 -10.30
C VAL A 595 -8.94 45.20 -11.62
N LYS A 596 -8.42 46.30 -12.21
CA LYS A 596 -7.60 46.37 -13.43
C LYS A 596 -6.11 46.17 -13.08
N LEU A 597 -5.30 45.48 -13.91
CA LEU A 597 -3.85 45.18 -13.75
C LEU A 597 -3.07 46.44 -13.35
N SER A 598 -3.47 47.69 -13.77
CA SER A 598 -2.79 48.93 -13.35
C SER A 598 -2.99 49.20 -11.85
N ASN A 599 -3.94 48.45 -11.27
CA ASN A 599 -4.28 48.73 -9.86
C ASN A 599 -3.43 47.87 -8.92
N ILE A 600 -2.56 46.98 -9.41
CA ILE A 600 -1.82 46.08 -8.49
C ILE A 600 -0.34 46.09 -8.91
N ILE A 601 -0.04 46.92 -9.98
CA ILE A 601 1.37 47.03 -10.37
C ILE A 601 2.08 47.96 -9.36
N SER A 602 3.08 47.32 -8.79
CA SER A 602 3.76 48.07 -7.70
C SER A 602 5.23 47.65 -7.65
N PRO A 603 6.03 48.16 -8.60
CA PRO A 603 7.45 47.77 -8.60
C PRO A 603 8.17 48.31 -7.34
N GLY A 604 8.99 47.44 -6.88
CA GLY A 604 9.72 47.82 -5.65
C GLY A 604 10.95 46.94 -5.46
N LEU A 605 11.80 47.47 -4.67
CA LEU A 605 13.02 46.70 -4.35
C LEU A 605 13.12 46.48 -2.84
N TYR A 606 13.33 45.21 -2.49
CA TYR A 606 13.39 44.86 -1.05
C TYR A 606 14.61 43.97 -0.80
N TYR A 607 15.03 44.17 0.39
CA TYR A 607 15.98 43.17 0.93
C TYR A 607 15.33 42.35 2.04
N TYR A 608 15.53 40.99 1.95
CA TYR A 608 14.88 40.14 2.97
C TYR A 608 15.94 39.27 3.66
N LEU A 609 15.80 39.31 4.94
CA LEU A 609 16.58 38.32 5.69
C LEU A 609 15.68 37.18 6.19
N GLY A 610 16.01 35.92 5.80
CA GLY A 610 15.19 34.72 6.13
C GLY A 610 15.72 34.03 7.39
N PHE A 611 14.75 33.72 8.22
CA PHE A 611 15.17 33.03 9.46
C PHE A 611 15.25 31.53 9.22
N GLY A 612 16.25 30.85 9.91
CA GLY A 612 16.46 29.38 9.76
C GLY A 612 15.31 28.59 10.39
N LYS A 613 14.82 27.58 9.63
CA LYS A 613 13.90 26.54 10.12
C LYS A 613 12.48 27.09 10.22
N CYS A 614 12.34 28.33 9.71
CA CYS A 614 10.95 28.81 9.66
C CYS A 614 10.78 29.73 8.45
N PRO A 615 9.56 29.80 7.91
CA PRO A 615 9.28 30.53 6.68
C PRO A 615 9.03 32.02 6.95
N ILE A 616 9.76 32.56 7.90
CA ILE A 616 9.54 33.97 8.24
C ILE A 616 10.80 34.77 7.84
N SER A 617 10.54 36.04 7.21
CA SER A 617 11.67 36.90 6.81
C SER A 617 11.41 38.35 7.24
N LEU A 618 12.48 38.91 7.50
CA LEU A 618 12.40 40.36 7.79
C LEU A 618 12.85 41.16 6.56
N GLY A 619 12.02 42.15 6.24
CA GLY A 619 12.31 42.86 4.97
C GLY A 619 12.41 44.36 5.19
N PHE A 620 13.34 44.98 4.34
CA PHE A 620 13.44 46.45 4.26
C PHE A 620 13.51 46.88 2.80
N GLY A 621 12.61 47.85 2.51
CA GLY A 621 12.71 48.25 1.08
C GLY A 621 11.70 49.35 0.76
N ALA A 622 11.70 49.57 -0.53
CA ALA A 622 10.78 50.63 -0.99
C ALA A 622 9.95 50.12 -2.18
N GLN A 623 8.78 50.59 -2.23
CA GLN A 623 7.90 50.11 -3.31
C GLN A 623 6.95 51.23 -3.74
N LEU A 624 6.66 51.25 -5.00
CA LEU A 624 5.63 52.20 -5.47
C LEU A 624 4.22 51.69 -5.13
N GLY A 625 3.40 52.51 -4.37
CA GLY A 625 2.06 52.09 -3.91
C GLY A 625 1.08 51.86 -5.05
N PRO A 626 0.14 50.71 -4.90
CA PRO A 626 -0.88 50.42 -5.92
C PRO A 626 -1.98 51.49 -5.96
N GLN A 627 -2.48 51.93 -7.07
CA GLN A 627 -3.39 53.08 -7.33
C GLN A 627 -4.80 52.78 -6.80
N LEU A 628 -5.02 52.06 -5.68
CA LEU A 628 -6.41 51.91 -5.22
C LEU A 628 -6.59 52.67 -3.91
N ARG A 629 -6.73 54.06 -3.91
CA ARG A 629 -7.36 54.76 -2.76
C ARG A 629 -8.75 55.26 -3.15
N GLU A 630 -9.86 54.79 -2.52
CA GLU A 630 -11.21 55.37 -2.67
C GLU A 630 -11.16 56.90 -2.69
N VAL A 631 -11.21 57.56 -3.92
CA VAL A 631 -11.26 59.03 -4.07
C VAL A 631 -12.72 59.48 -4.02
N THR A 632 -13.33 59.93 -2.87
CA THR A 632 -14.52 60.81 -2.85
C THR A 632 -14.12 62.23 -3.24
N ALA A 633 -14.51 62.72 -4.55
CA ALA A 633 -15.23 63.86 -5.15
C ALA A 633 -14.23 64.83 -5.79
N THR A 634 -14.19 64.86 -7.22
CA THR A 634 -14.36 65.72 -8.42
C THR A 634 -12.99 66.26 -8.86
N ASP A 635 -11.97 65.33 -9.32
CA ASP A 635 -10.95 65.75 -10.31
C ASP A 635 -9.96 64.60 -10.53
N ILE A 636 -10.19 63.72 -11.50
CA ILE A 636 -9.35 62.58 -11.95
C ILE A 636 -8.14 63.13 -12.71
N ASN A 637 -7.10 63.57 -11.96
CA ASN A 637 -5.78 63.72 -12.60
C ASN A 637 -4.88 62.51 -12.26
N ILE A 638 -4.73 61.50 -13.08
CA ILE A 638 -3.93 60.27 -13.18
C ILE A 638 -2.47 60.59 -12.83
N ASN A 639 -2.02 61.88 -12.55
CA ASN A 639 -0.64 62.20 -12.10
C ASN A 639 -0.61 62.53 -10.60
N LYS A 640 -1.81 62.27 -9.84
CA LYS A 640 -1.90 62.80 -8.45
C LYS A 640 -1.95 61.63 -7.47
N ASN A 641 -1.49 60.27 -7.90
CA ASN A 641 -1.68 59.21 -6.87
C ASN A 641 -0.43 58.33 -6.79
N LEU A 642 0.76 58.91 -7.38
CA LEU A 642 1.98 58.08 -7.30
C LEU A 642 2.68 58.35 -5.95
N TYR A 643 2.77 57.31 -5.15
CA TYR A 643 3.52 57.49 -3.89
C TYR A 643 4.48 56.31 -3.71
N VAL A 644 5.61 56.63 -3.05
CA VAL A 644 6.61 55.58 -2.75
C VAL A 644 6.55 55.24 -1.25
N ARG A 645 6.58 53.93 -1.06
CA ARG A 645 6.51 53.46 0.34
C ARG A 645 7.86 52.85 0.73
N PHE A 646 8.36 53.48 1.89
CA PHE A 646 9.55 52.86 2.49
C PHE A 646 9.18 52.18 3.82
N GLY A 647 9.68 50.91 3.92
CA GLY A 647 9.24 50.37 5.22
C GLY A 647 9.86 49.00 5.49
N MET A 648 9.66 48.60 6.72
CA MET A 648 10.07 47.26 7.18
C MET A 648 8.86 46.32 7.26
N ASN A 649 9.14 45.05 6.95
CA ASN A 649 7.99 44.11 7.01
C ASN A 649 8.46 42.75 7.55
N LEU A 650 7.65 42.21 8.39
CA LEU A 650 7.80 40.79 8.80
C LEU A 650 6.84 39.90 8.01
N VAL A 651 7.43 38.97 7.29
CA VAL A 651 6.57 38.41 6.22
C VAL A 651 6.80 36.90 6.17
N VAL A 652 5.72 36.28 5.86
CA VAL A 652 5.87 34.85 5.51
C VAL A 652 6.35 34.71 4.06
N ASP A 653 7.37 33.90 3.90
CA ASP A 653 8.01 33.67 2.59
C ASP A 653 7.32 32.54 1.83
N ILE A 654 6.83 32.99 0.67
CA ILE A 654 6.03 31.98 -0.07
C ILE A 654 6.59 31.90 -1.50
N PRO A 655 7.48 30.90 -1.72
CA PRO A 655 8.02 30.80 -3.10
C PRO A 655 6.98 30.23 -4.07
N PHE A 656 6.84 30.87 -5.26
CA PHE A 656 5.90 30.39 -6.30
C PHE A 656 6.59 29.34 -7.18
N PHE A 657 7.90 29.53 -7.68
CA PHE A 657 8.70 28.51 -8.39
C PHE A 657 10.13 29.02 -8.55
N ASN A 658 11.15 28.09 -8.63
CA ASN A 658 12.60 28.40 -8.63
C ASN A 658 13.14 28.39 -10.06
N PHE A 659 13.67 29.45 -10.46
CA PHE A 659 14.27 29.53 -11.81
C PHE A 659 15.67 28.91 -11.81
N TYR A 660 16.29 28.90 -10.65
CA TYR A 660 17.68 28.41 -10.58
C TYR A 660 18.03 28.12 -9.11
N THR A 661 18.61 26.79 -8.93
CA THR A 661 19.06 26.48 -7.56
C THR A 661 20.46 25.84 -7.62
N LYS A 662 21.29 26.43 -6.94
CA LYS A 662 22.62 25.79 -6.81
C LYS A 662 22.80 25.22 -5.41
N SER A 663 22.84 23.75 -5.45
CA SER A 663 23.04 23.07 -4.15
C SER A 663 24.54 22.94 -3.84
N LYS A 664 24.93 22.87 -2.53
CA LYS A 664 26.35 22.58 -2.20
C LYS A 664 26.86 21.37 -3.00
#